data_AF-A0A522YKI1-F1
#
_entry.id   AF-A0A522YKI1-F1
#
_cell.length_a   1.000
_cell.length_b   1.000
_cell.length_c   1.000
_cell.angle_alpha   90.00
_cell.angle_beta   90.00
_cell.angle_gamma   90.00
#
_symmetry.space_group_name_H-M   'P 1'
#
loop_
_entity.id
_entity.type
_entity.pdbx_description
1 polymer ?
#
loop_
_entity_poly.entity_id
_entity_poly.type
_entity_poly.pdbx_seq_one_letter_code
_entity_poly.pdbx_strand_id
1 'polypeptide(L)'
;MNIKKFNFIFICILALSYFAVFNDSYAAEYTVTKITNSNEDDWLPDIYNGQIAWESWNSYGNSAILFYDGVKTQNITGNSHNNFYPQIHNGQVVWEGWDGNDSEIFFYDGVRTNQLTNNTYADRFPQIYNGQIVWESWDGNNWEIYLYDGVQTKNLTNNERGYLNYKPQIHNGQVVWEAQTGGNSQIFFYDGIKTVQLTNNNYYNLSPQIHNGQVVWETQIGNKSQIFFYDGIKTAQLTNNNYYNCSPQIHNGQVAWCWYDGPHSGISIYDGSQPKQLISSDYVDSMQINNGQVAWVGYGANSEEIFFYDGNETIQLTDNAYEDWLPQISDGQVTWMAWDGNDYEIFLAKPAVAAEQPTLQILDASDFSAGPDVTTDIEQIVSTIKAGNATSVEGAVTDGVTRLLLVVDTPQAGAVKWTLQGGTGDSKDDGVLYALGGSQKGNILSINTVATSEGNKAFCVYQAPEDFVRNYIDNNHDGRPDDEIISERAVSVKIEYNNAAPIEKQLKLVRPPLVLVHGIWSSREMWDKSNTIDDFKGKLEQKIPGIRIFMPNYPNTSHFSTNKNVPYSCPGGIVEVREQLKQEKIAMVQADVLGYSMGGLLSRIWAGAGKDIYTRYDNFESGDINKLITLDSPHYGSFLADLTVQCILGPFSLKKGLFLKTVKESGYDLNSGAVYDLMTSSYTIKDMNRAATITRNHAIIGNYIVPWGNLNFIPGDIGKVLRTLRDLRYDPSPYVIKGESDLVASVSSQAGGLVLSASSVFNHQHVDSTSEEVANKVIELLNADDSKALFQNGFPQEGGGGF
;
A
#
# COMPACT_ATOMS: atom_id res chain seq x y z
N MET A 1 -65.05 -35.97 -28.22
CA MET A 1 -65.78 -34.77 -28.69
C MET A 1 -64.96 -33.56 -28.31
N ASN A 2 -63.87 -33.28 -29.03
CA ASN A 2 -63.78 -32.20 -30.02
C ASN A 2 -64.32 -30.83 -29.54
N ILE A 3 -63.40 -29.84 -29.54
CA ILE A 3 -63.53 -28.48 -30.13
C ILE A 3 -64.18 -27.42 -29.20
N LYS A 4 -63.65 -26.20 -28.96
CA LYS A 4 -62.66 -25.34 -29.66
C LYS A 4 -62.18 -24.15 -28.78
N LYS A 5 -60.94 -23.71 -29.05
CA LYS A 5 -60.40 -22.32 -29.19
C LYS A 5 -60.42 -21.34 -28.00
N PHE A 6 -59.23 -20.83 -27.65
CA PHE A 6 -58.77 -19.51 -28.11
C PHE A 6 -57.23 -19.39 -28.13
N ASN A 7 -56.68 -18.86 -29.22
CA ASN A 7 -55.25 -18.54 -29.45
C ASN A 7 -54.91 -17.19 -28.79
N PHE A 8 -53.86 -17.14 -27.96
CA PHE A 8 -52.52 -16.58 -28.19
C PHE A 8 -52.41 -15.08 -28.52
N ILE A 9 -51.79 -14.33 -27.60
CA ILE A 9 -50.89 -13.22 -27.90
C ILE A 9 -49.55 -13.51 -27.19
N PHE A 10 -48.49 -13.40 -27.98
CA PHE A 10 -47.09 -13.68 -27.70
C PHE A 10 -46.49 -12.62 -26.75
N ILE A 11 -45.82 -13.04 -25.68
CA ILE A 11 -44.73 -12.28 -25.05
C ILE A 11 -43.54 -13.22 -25.02
N CYS A 12 -42.49 -12.87 -25.77
CA CYS A 12 -41.19 -13.54 -25.74
C CYS A 12 -40.55 -13.32 -24.36
N ILE A 13 -40.46 -14.39 -23.56
CA ILE A 13 -39.54 -14.47 -22.43
C ILE A 13 -38.34 -15.30 -22.92
N LEU A 14 -37.20 -14.63 -23.04
CA LEU A 14 -35.89 -15.25 -23.19
C LEU A 14 -35.69 -16.25 -22.05
N ALA A 15 -35.30 -17.47 -22.42
CA ALA A 15 -34.89 -18.51 -21.50
C ALA A 15 -33.69 -18.01 -20.66
N LEU A 16 -33.93 -17.70 -19.39
CA LEU A 16 -32.89 -17.75 -18.37
C LEU A 16 -32.73 -19.22 -17.99
N SER A 17 -31.59 -19.80 -18.35
CA SER A 17 -31.06 -20.96 -17.67
C SER A 17 -30.97 -20.63 -16.18
N TYR A 18 -31.83 -21.27 -15.38
CA TYR A 18 -31.82 -21.18 -13.93
C TYR A 18 -30.55 -21.90 -13.46
N PHE A 19 -29.45 -21.15 -13.26
CA PHE A 19 -28.43 -21.60 -12.34
C PHE A 19 -29.08 -21.52 -10.96
N ALA A 20 -29.38 -22.67 -10.36
CA ALA A 20 -29.69 -22.74 -8.94
C ALA A 20 -28.43 -22.28 -8.21
N VAL A 21 -28.46 -21.05 -7.70
CA VAL A 21 -27.50 -20.62 -6.68
C VAL A 21 -27.96 -21.33 -5.42
N PHE A 22 -27.19 -22.33 -4.99
CA PHE A 22 -27.30 -22.93 -3.65
C PHE A 22 -27.05 -21.82 -2.64
N ASN A 23 -28.11 -21.37 -1.97
CA ASN A 23 -28.03 -20.43 -0.85
C ASN A 23 -28.23 -21.24 0.42
N ASP A 24 -27.26 -22.10 0.74
CA ASP A 24 -27.12 -22.68 2.07
C ASP A 24 -26.22 -21.75 2.88
N SER A 25 -26.62 -21.46 4.12
CA SER A 25 -25.93 -20.48 4.96
C SER A 25 -24.63 -21.07 5.51
N TYR A 26 -23.57 -21.00 4.73
CA TYR A 26 -22.22 -21.32 5.20
C TYR A 26 -21.77 -20.34 6.29
N ALA A 27 -20.90 -20.79 7.19
CA ALA A 27 -20.19 -19.90 8.09
C ALA A 27 -19.45 -18.82 7.26
N ALA A 28 -19.72 -17.54 7.53
CA ALA A 28 -19.19 -16.40 6.75
C ALA A 28 -17.64 -16.32 6.71
N GLU A 29 -16.97 -17.11 7.54
CA GLU A 29 -15.52 -17.19 7.69
C GLU A 29 -14.87 -18.30 6.86
N TYR A 30 -15.66 -19.13 6.14
CA TYR A 30 -15.17 -20.19 5.26
C TYR A 30 -15.78 -20.10 3.87
N THR A 31 -14.96 -20.33 2.83
CA THR A 31 -15.45 -20.49 1.45
C THR A 31 -15.54 -21.98 1.14
N VAL A 32 -16.77 -22.46 0.94
CA VAL A 32 -17.04 -23.84 0.52
C VAL A 32 -17.13 -23.91 -0.99
N THR A 33 -16.38 -24.83 -1.59
CA THR A 33 -16.37 -25.07 -3.04
C THR A 33 -16.65 -26.54 -3.33
N LYS A 34 -17.59 -26.82 -4.23
CA LYS A 34 -17.79 -28.17 -4.81
C LYS A 34 -16.65 -28.43 -5.81
N ILE A 35 -15.79 -29.41 -5.54
CA ILE A 35 -14.60 -29.73 -6.34
C ILE A 35 -14.97 -30.61 -7.54
N THR A 36 -15.89 -31.54 -7.34
CA THR A 36 -16.38 -32.45 -8.38
C THR A 36 -17.83 -32.12 -8.73
N ASN A 37 -18.21 -32.34 -9.99
CA ASN A 37 -19.59 -32.11 -10.43
C ASN A 37 -19.90 -33.05 -11.61
N SER A 38 -19.85 -34.35 -11.33
CA SER A 38 -19.89 -35.40 -12.35
C SER A 38 -21.19 -36.23 -12.26
N ASN A 39 -21.20 -37.45 -12.79
CA ASN A 39 -22.27 -38.44 -12.54
C ASN A 39 -21.65 -39.71 -11.93
N GLU A 40 -20.48 -39.57 -11.31
CA GLU A 40 -19.68 -40.63 -10.70
C GLU A 40 -19.69 -40.38 -9.19
N ASP A 41 -19.85 -41.45 -8.41
CA ASP A 41 -19.83 -41.36 -6.95
C ASP A 41 -18.38 -41.16 -6.48
N ASP A 42 -18.10 -39.99 -5.89
CA ASP A 42 -16.77 -39.59 -5.40
C ASP A 42 -16.65 -39.76 -3.88
N TRP A 43 -15.86 -40.74 -3.44
CA TRP A 43 -15.78 -41.24 -2.07
C TRP A 43 -14.37 -41.14 -1.48
N LEU A 44 -14.29 -41.17 -0.15
CA LEU A 44 -13.04 -41.30 0.62
C LEU A 44 -11.97 -40.27 0.23
N PRO A 45 -12.27 -38.96 0.34
CA PRO A 45 -11.27 -37.93 0.07
C PRO A 45 -10.15 -37.98 1.12
N ASP A 46 -8.94 -37.62 0.70
CA ASP A 46 -7.79 -37.31 1.56
C ASP A 46 -7.11 -36.01 1.08
N ILE A 47 -6.57 -35.21 2.01
CA ILE A 47 -6.07 -33.87 1.74
C ILE A 47 -4.69 -33.61 2.31
N TYR A 48 -3.84 -32.95 1.52
CA TYR A 48 -2.60 -32.37 2.00
C TYR A 48 -2.33 -31.03 1.31
N ASN A 49 -2.20 -29.95 2.08
CA ASN A 49 -1.90 -28.60 1.57
C ASN A 49 -2.84 -28.13 0.44
N GLY A 50 -4.13 -28.46 0.53
CA GLY A 50 -5.13 -28.08 -0.46
C GLY A 50 -5.15 -28.93 -1.75
N GLN A 51 -4.32 -29.97 -1.82
CA GLN A 51 -4.39 -31.01 -2.84
C GLN A 51 -5.21 -32.18 -2.31
N ILE A 52 -6.06 -32.76 -3.15
CA ILE A 52 -7.03 -33.78 -2.72
C ILE A 52 -6.90 -35.02 -3.60
N ALA A 53 -6.94 -36.21 -3.01
CA ALA A 53 -7.10 -37.47 -3.71
C ALA A 53 -8.36 -38.20 -3.24
N TRP A 54 -9.11 -38.84 -4.14
CA TRP A 54 -10.35 -39.54 -3.80
C TRP A 54 -10.62 -40.70 -4.77
N GLU A 55 -11.53 -41.59 -4.36
CA GLU A 55 -12.07 -42.67 -5.19
C GLU A 55 -13.25 -42.16 -6.01
N SER A 56 -13.28 -42.43 -7.31
CA SER A 56 -14.39 -42.07 -8.19
C SER A 56 -14.98 -43.31 -8.84
N TRP A 57 -16.28 -43.52 -8.67
CA TRP A 57 -17.01 -44.72 -9.09
C TRP A 57 -17.96 -44.42 -10.23
N ASN A 58 -17.71 -45.03 -11.39
CA ASN A 58 -18.61 -44.89 -12.52
C ASN A 58 -19.83 -45.82 -12.45
N SER A 59 -20.82 -45.57 -13.31
CA SER A 59 -22.06 -46.34 -13.41
C SER A 59 -21.90 -47.84 -13.69
N TYR A 60 -20.70 -48.30 -14.09
CA TYR A 60 -20.39 -49.71 -14.34
C TYR A 60 -19.82 -50.41 -13.09
N GLY A 61 -19.66 -49.70 -11.97
CA GLY A 61 -19.10 -50.22 -10.73
C GLY A 61 -17.58 -50.36 -10.74
N ASN A 62 -16.88 -49.59 -11.61
CA ASN A 62 -15.41 -49.54 -11.60
C ASN A 62 -14.92 -48.27 -10.91
N SER A 63 -13.90 -48.39 -10.06
CA SER A 63 -13.33 -47.27 -9.30
C SER A 63 -11.96 -46.82 -9.81
N ALA A 64 -11.76 -45.51 -9.88
CA ALA A 64 -10.50 -44.86 -10.21
C ALA A 64 -10.07 -43.92 -9.08
N ILE A 65 -8.78 -43.62 -8.98
CA ILE A 65 -8.26 -42.56 -8.09
C ILE A 65 -8.08 -41.29 -8.90
N LEU A 66 -8.69 -40.23 -8.42
CA LEU A 66 -8.64 -38.89 -8.97
C LEU A 66 -7.78 -38.02 -8.05
N PHE A 67 -7.12 -37.04 -8.64
CA PHE A 67 -6.23 -36.11 -7.95
C PHE A 67 -6.51 -34.67 -8.37
N TYR A 68 -6.76 -33.81 -7.40
CA TYR A 68 -6.89 -32.37 -7.55
C TYR A 68 -5.60 -31.68 -7.10
N ASP A 69 -4.94 -30.99 -8.02
CA ASP A 69 -3.64 -30.34 -7.76
C ASP A 69 -3.76 -28.95 -7.11
N GLY A 70 -4.98 -28.50 -6.80
CA GLY A 70 -5.29 -27.15 -6.33
C GLY A 70 -5.83 -26.22 -7.43
N VAL A 71 -5.77 -26.65 -8.70
CA VAL A 71 -6.26 -25.90 -9.87
C VAL A 71 -7.15 -26.77 -10.76
N LYS A 72 -6.78 -28.04 -10.98
CA LYS A 72 -7.47 -28.97 -11.87
C LYS A 72 -7.47 -30.38 -11.32
N THR A 73 -8.41 -31.17 -11.82
CA THR A 73 -8.56 -32.59 -11.53
C THR A 73 -7.96 -33.45 -12.64
N GLN A 74 -7.32 -34.56 -12.28
CA GLN A 74 -6.82 -35.58 -13.21
C GLN A 74 -7.04 -37.01 -12.67
N ASN A 75 -7.35 -37.96 -13.55
CA ASN A 75 -7.36 -39.38 -13.21
C ASN A 75 -5.92 -39.92 -13.22
N ILE A 76 -5.46 -40.51 -12.11
CA ILE A 76 -4.10 -41.01 -11.95
C ILE A 76 -3.98 -42.55 -12.03
N THR A 77 -5.09 -43.27 -12.21
CA THR A 77 -5.08 -44.75 -12.17
C THR A 77 -4.78 -45.44 -13.50
N GLY A 78 -5.01 -44.79 -14.64
CA GLY A 78 -4.50 -45.24 -15.96
C GLY A 78 -4.90 -46.67 -16.38
N ASN A 79 -5.80 -47.34 -15.66
CA ASN A 79 -6.22 -48.73 -15.85
C ASN A 79 -7.76 -48.85 -15.73
N SER A 80 -8.30 -50.04 -16.02
CA SER A 80 -9.74 -50.34 -15.90
C SER A 80 -10.08 -51.19 -14.68
N HIS A 81 -9.16 -51.29 -13.73
CA HIS A 81 -9.34 -52.06 -12.51
C HIS A 81 -9.90 -51.18 -11.41
N ASN A 82 -10.35 -51.81 -10.33
CA ASN A 82 -10.85 -51.08 -9.16
C ASN A 82 -9.68 -50.65 -8.28
N ASN A 83 -9.69 -49.39 -7.89
CA ASN A 83 -8.69 -48.73 -7.07
C ASN A 83 -9.36 -48.13 -5.83
N PHE A 84 -8.75 -48.31 -4.67
CA PHE A 84 -9.34 -48.01 -3.36
C PHE A 84 -8.31 -47.41 -2.39
N TYR A 85 -8.83 -46.75 -1.36
CA TYR A 85 -8.12 -46.21 -0.21
C TYR A 85 -6.94 -45.30 -0.59
N PRO A 86 -7.18 -44.21 -1.33
CA PRO A 86 -6.14 -43.25 -1.65
C PRO A 86 -5.65 -42.55 -0.38
N GLN A 87 -4.35 -42.33 -0.29
CA GLN A 87 -3.70 -41.52 0.74
C GLN A 87 -2.74 -40.55 0.07
N ILE A 88 -2.67 -39.30 0.55
CA ILE A 88 -1.88 -38.23 -0.06
C ILE A 88 -0.90 -37.61 0.94
N HIS A 89 0.31 -37.34 0.46
CA HIS A 89 1.23 -36.45 1.15
C HIS A 89 2.15 -35.74 0.15
N ASN A 90 2.28 -34.42 0.24
CA ASN A 90 3.17 -33.62 -0.63
C ASN A 90 2.99 -33.87 -2.15
N GLY A 91 1.74 -33.97 -2.61
CA GLY A 91 1.41 -34.17 -4.03
C GLY A 91 1.72 -35.57 -4.57
N GLN A 92 2.06 -36.51 -3.68
CA GLN A 92 2.25 -37.92 -3.99
C GLN A 92 1.08 -38.71 -3.42
N VAL A 93 0.58 -39.68 -4.18
CA VAL A 93 -0.65 -40.43 -3.83
C VAL A 93 -0.35 -41.92 -3.86
N VAL A 94 -0.77 -42.66 -2.83
CA VAL A 94 -0.70 -44.12 -2.79
C VAL A 94 -2.10 -44.71 -2.65
N TRP A 95 -2.34 -45.87 -3.25
CA TRP A 95 -3.63 -46.57 -3.16
C TRP A 95 -3.46 -48.07 -3.37
N GLU A 96 -4.50 -48.83 -3.02
CA GLU A 96 -4.63 -50.25 -3.33
C GLU A 96 -5.39 -50.43 -4.65
N GLY A 97 -4.88 -51.23 -5.58
CA GLY A 97 -5.53 -51.48 -6.87
C GLY A 97 -5.53 -52.95 -7.25
N TRP A 98 -6.60 -53.42 -7.87
CA TRP A 98 -6.67 -54.79 -8.40
C TRP A 98 -5.80 -54.92 -9.66
N ASP A 99 -4.87 -55.87 -9.71
CA ASP A 99 -3.97 -56.02 -10.86
C ASP A 99 -4.49 -57.03 -11.92
N GLY A 100 -5.58 -57.73 -11.60
CA GLY A 100 -6.13 -58.83 -12.37
C GLY A 100 -6.20 -60.15 -11.59
N ASN A 101 -5.38 -60.33 -10.55
CA ASN A 101 -5.32 -61.52 -9.70
C ASN A 101 -5.58 -61.20 -8.22
N ASP A 102 -5.00 -60.11 -7.72
CA ASP A 102 -5.04 -59.69 -6.33
C ASP A 102 -4.83 -58.17 -6.19
N SER A 103 -4.87 -57.70 -4.94
CA SER A 103 -4.69 -56.29 -4.59
C SER A 103 -3.21 -55.96 -4.52
N GLU A 104 -2.79 -54.87 -5.17
CA GLU A 104 -1.41 -54.40 -5.19
C GLU A 104 -1.35 -52.91 -4.83
N ILE A 105 -0.21 -52.45 -4.31
CA ILE A 105 0.02 -51.04 -3.97
C ILE A 105 0.50 -50.28 -5.20
N PHE A 106 -0.20 -49.21 -5.54
CA PHE A 106 0.18 -48.28 -6.60
C PHE A 106 0.56 -46.93 -6.00
N PHE A 107 1.51 -46.25 -6.66
CA PHE A 107 2.10 -45.01 -6.19
C PHE A 107 2.26 -44.01 -7.33
N TYR A 108 1.59 -42.87 -7.21
CA TYR A 108 1.79 -41.69 -8.04
C TYR A 108 2.86 -40.79 -7.42
N ASP A 109 3.99 -40.67 -8.11
CA ASP A 109 5.18 -39.94 -7.62
C ASP A 109 5.10 -38.41 -7.79
N GLY A 110 3.96 -37.89 -8.25
CA GLY A 110 3.75 -36.50 -8.65
C GLY A 110 3.90 -36.26 -10.15
N VAL A 111 4.45 -37.22 -10.90
CA VAL A 111 4.64 -37.16 -12.35
C VAL A 111 3.99 -38.35 -13.07
N ARG A 112 4.13 -39.56 -12.51
CA ARG A 112 3.63 -40.81 -13.10
C ARG A 112 3.22 -41.81 -12.03
N THR A 113 2.38 -42.75 -12.45
CA THR A 113 1.93 -43.88 -11.63
C THR A 113 2.84 -45.08 -11.80
N ASN A 114 3.27 -45.66 -10.69
CA ASN A 114 4.10 -46.86 -10.62
C ASN A 114 3.37 -47.91 -9.78
N GLN A 115 3.36 -49.17 -10.23
CA GLN A 115 2.96 -50.30 -9.40
C GLN A 115 4.12 -50.66 -8.47
N LEU A 116 3.94 -50.49 -7.16
CA LEU A 116 4.99 -50.68 -6.15
C LEU A 116 5.16 -52.15 -5.76
N THR A 117 4.07 -52.89 -5.71
CA THR A 117 4.05 -54.34 -5.42
C THR A 117 3.48 -55.10 -6.61
N ASN A 118 4.03 -56.28 -6.88
CA ASN A 118 3.56 -57.20 -7.93
C ASN A 118 3.98 -58.61 -7.52
N ASN A 119 3.09 -59.29 -6.81
CA ASN A 119 3.31 -60.61 -6.27
C ASN A 119 2.05 -61.48 -6.43
N THR A 120 1.82 -62.42 -5.51
CA THR A 120 0.68 -63.37 -5.61
C THR A 120 -0.22 -63.29 -4.38
N TYR A 121 -0.02 -62.28 -3.56
CA TYR A 121 -0.71 -62.05 -2.32
C TYR A 121 -1.18 -60.61 -2.22
N ALA A 122 -2.38 -60.45 -1.64
CA ALA A 122 -2.98 -59.14 -1.49
C ALA A 122 -2.14 -58.23 -0.58
N ASP A 123 -1.78 -57.07 -1.11
CA ASP A 123 -1.22 -55.93 -0.40
C ASP A 123 -2.31 -54.87 -0.21
N ARG A 124 -2.48 -54.39 1.03
CA ARG A 124 -3.63 -53.58 1.43
C ARG A 124 -3.30 -52.45 2.39
N PHE A 125 -4.25 -51.52 2.50
CA PHE A 125 -4.23 -50.39 3.44
C PHE A 125 -2.91 -49.61 3.43
N PRO A 126 -2.49 -49.08 2.27
CA PRO A 126 -1.27 -48.28 2.22
C PRO A 126 -1.44 -46.97 3.00
N GLN A 127 -0.34 -46.46 3.53
CA GLN A 127 -0.22 -45.14 4.15
C GLN A 127 1.06 -44.48 3.64
N ILE A 128 1.07 -43.16 3.53
CA ILE A 128 2.20 -42.40 2.97
C ILE A 128 2.60 -41.22 3.84
N TYR A 129 3.91 -40.99 3.94
CA TYR A 129 4.44 -39.74 4.45
C TYR A 129 5.77 -39.43 3.74
N ASN A 130 5.88 -38.28 3.07
CA ASN A 130 7.08 -37.85 2.34
C ASN A 130 7.68 -38.93 1.41
N GLY A 131 6.84 -39.63 0.65
CA GLY A 131 7.26 -40.66 -0.30
C GLY A 131 7.68 -41.99 0.33
N GLN A 132 7.63 -42.10 1.66
CA GLN A 132 7.76 -43.37 2.38
C GLN A 132 6.38 -43.98 2.53
N ILE A 133 6.26 -45.28 2.23
CA ILE A 133 4.97 -45.96 2.13
C ILE A 133 4.99 -47.19 3.01
N VAL A 134 3.96 -47.38 3.82
CA VAL A 134 3.75 -48.60 4.61
C VAL A 134 2.44 -49.27 4.22
N TRP A 135 2.40 -50.59 4.21
CA TRP A 135 1.21 -51.38 3.92
C TRP A 135 1.23 -52.71 4.66
N GLU A 136 0.10 -53.39 4.70
CA GLU A 136 0.02 -54.78 5.14
C GLU A 136 -0.01 -55.75 3.94
N SER A 137 0.70 -56.85 4.06
CA SER A 137 0.86 -57.86 3.00
C SER A 137 0.72 -59.25 3.58
N TRP A 138 0.07 -60.15 2.84
CA TRP A 138 0.00 -61.56 3.20
C TRP A 138 1.26 -62.29 2.69
N ASP A 139 2.03 -62.92 3.57
CA ASP A 139 3.29 -63.58 3.18
C ASP A 139 3.13 -65.06 2.75
N GLY A 140 1.89 -65.56 2.77
CA GLY A 140 1.54 -66.97 2.57
C GLY A 140 1.13 -67.69 3.87
N ASN A 141 1.35 -67.08 5.03
CA ASN A 141 1.02 -67.65 6.34
C ASN A 141 0.30 -66.66 7.27
N ASN A 142 0.75 -65.41 7.34
CA ASN A 142 0.19 -64.38 8.20
C ASN A 142 0.33 -62.98 7.56
N TRP A 143 -0.36 -62.00 8.13
CA TRP A 143 -0.26 -60.59 7.73
C TRP A 143 0.97 -59.94 8.35
N GLU A 144 1.77 -59.31 7.51
CA GLU A 144 3.03 -58.65 7.84
C GLU A 144 3.03 -57.19 7.36
N ILE A 145 3.79 -56.33 8.02
CA ILE A 145 3.92 -54.91 7.71
C ILE A 145 5.18 -54.68 6.88
N TYR A 146 5.02 -54.04 5.74
CA TYR A 146 6.08 -53.69 4.81
C TYR A 146 6.26 -52.17 4.73
N LEU A 147 7.50 -51.73 4.63
CA LEU A 147 7.89 -50.33 4.50
C LEU A 147 8.73 -50.14 3.25
N TYR A 148 8.30 -49.28 2.34
CA TYR A 148 9.11 -48.70 1.29
C TYR A 148 9.72 -47.38 1.78
N ASP A 149 11.04 -47.31 1.86
CA ASP A 149 11.77 -46.15 2.40
C ASP A 149 12.07 -45.05 1.35
N GLY A 150 11.49 -45.16 0.15
CA GLY A 150 11.78 -44.31 -1.01
C GLY A 150 12.88 -44.88 -1.92
N VAL A 151 13.58 -45.94 -1.50
CA VAL A 151 14.61 -46.61 -2.29
C VAL A 151 14.35 -48.11 -2.37
N GLN A 152 14.05 -48.76 -1.25
CA GLN A 152 13.87 -50.19 -1.13
C GLN A 152 12.69 -50.55 -0.23
N THR A 153 12.18 -51.77 -0.40
CA THR A 153 11.13 -52.35 0.43
C THR A 153 11.72 -53.24 1.51
N LYS A 154 11.29 -53.04 2.76
CA LYS A 154 11.68 -53.81 3.94
C LYS A 154 10.44 -54.39 4.62
N ASN A 155 10.43 -55.70 4.88
CA ASN A 155 9.46 -56.30 5.79
C ASN A 155 9.87 -56.00 7.24
N LEU A 156 9.00 -55.32 8.01
CA LEU A 156 9.25 -54.90 9.39
C LEU A 156 8.91 -55.97 10.42
N THR A 157 8.02 -56.91 10.09
CA THR A 157 7.44 -57.83 11.07
C THR A 157 7.72 -59.30 10.80
N ASN A 158 8.51 -59.64 9.77
CA ASN A 158 8.97 -61.01 9.44
C ASN A 158 9.58 -61.75 10.64
N ASN A 159 8.74 -62.35 11.47
CA ASN A 159 9.14 -62.96 12.72
C ASN A 159 8.50 -64.36 12.85
N GLU A 160 9.29 -65.30 13.37
CA GLU A 160 8.90 -66.70 13.54
C GLU A 160 7.72 -66.90 14.53
N ARG A 161 7.19 -65.83 15.12
CA ARG A 161 6.14 -65.89 16.14
C ARG A 161 4.72 -65.94 15.56
N GLY A 162 4.55 -65.66 14.25
CA GLY A 162 3.28 -65.81 13.54
C GLY A 162 2.18 -64.86 14.02
N TYR A 163 2.55 -63.64 14.45
CA TYR A 163 1.56 -62.63 14.81
C TYR A 163 0.86 -62.13 13.54
N LEU A 164 -0.43 -61.82 13.67
CA LEU A 164 -1.16 -61.12 12.62
C LEU A 164 -0.99 -59.62 12.87
N ASN A 165 -0.35 -58.93 11.92
CA ASN A 165 -0.04 -57.50 12.04
C ASN A 165 -0.93 -56.70 11.08
N TYR A 166 -1.59 -55.66 11.59
CA TYR A 166 -2.61 -54.91 10.86
C TYR A 166 -2.52 -53.41 11.09
N LYS A 167 -3.18 -52.65 10.21
CA LYS A 167 -3.42 -51.20 10.34
C LYS A 167 -2.13 -50.42 10.62
N PRO A 168 -1.14 -50.50 9.73
CA PRO A 168 0.06 -49.70 9.89
C PRO A 168 -0.26 -48.21 9.77
N GLN A 169 0.51 -47.38 10.45
CA GLN A 169 0.52 -45.93 10.32
C GLN A 169 1.97 -45.46 10.24
N ILE A 170 2.26 -44.38 9.51
CA ILE A 170 3.63 -43.89 9.27
C ILE A 170 3.75 -42.39 9.46
N HIS A 171 4.87 -41.96 10.05
CA HIS A 171 5.29 -40.56 10.03
C HIS A 171 6.81 -40.46 10.11
N ASN A 172 7.45 -39.71 9.21
CA ASN A 172 8.92 -39.56 9.17
C ASN A 172 9.70 -40.90 9.22
N GLY A 173 9.23 -41.94 8.54
CA GLY A 173 9.88 -43.26 8.47
C GLY A 173 9.75 -44.10 9.75
N GLN A 174 8.99 -43.62 10.73
CA GLN A 174 8.62 -44.36 11.93
C GLN A 174 7.23 -44.96 11.73
N VAL A 175 7.04 -46.21 12.16
CA VAL A 175 5.82 -46.98 11.85
C VAL A 175 5.22 -47.53 13.14
N VAL A 176 3.90 -47.44 13.29
CA VAL A 176 3.15 -48.11 14.36
C VAL A 176 2.11 -49.05 13.76
N TRP A 177 1.84 -50.18 14.41
CA TRP A 177 0.83 -51.14 13.98
C TRP A 177 0.22 -51.91 15.15
N GLU A 178 -0.91 -52.56 14.88
CA GLU A 178 -1.53 -53.54 15.78
C GLU A 178 -0.97 -54.93 15.49
N ALA A 179 -0.57 -55.68 16.53
CA ALA A 179 -0.18 -57.08 16.40
C ALA A 179 -1.01 -57.96 17.34
N GLN A 180 -1.60 -59.04 16.81
CA GLN A 180 -2.36 -59.99 17.60
C GLN A 180 -1.42 -60.99 18.30
N THR A 181 -1.19 -60.77 19.60
CA THR A 181 -0.29 -61.61 20.41
C THR A 181 -1.08 -62.34 21.50
N GLY A 182 -1.11 -63.69 21.47
CA GLY A 182 -1.70 -64.48 22.56
C GLY A 182 -3.19 -64.24 22.81
N GLY A 183 -3.94 -63.86 21.77
CA GLY A 183 -5.39 -63.61 21.83
C GLY A 183 -5.81 -62.15 22.00
N ASN A 184 -4.89 -61.23 22.31
CA ASN A 184 -5.16 -59.80 22.44
C ASN A 184 -4.35 -58.98 21.43
N SER A 185 -4.87 -57.83 20.97
CA SER A 185 -4.12 -56.88 20.15
C SER A 185 -3.19 -56.02 21.00
N GLN A 186 -1.94 -55.87 20.57
CA GLN A 186 -0.91 -55.05 21.21
C GLN A 186 -0.31 -54.06 20.21
N ILE A 187 0.21 -52.92 20.71
CA ILE A 187 0.80 -51.89 19.86
C ILE A 187 2.31 -52.08 19.77
N PHE A 188 2.81 -52.09 18.53
CA PHE A 188 4.23 -52.14 18.20
C PHE A 188 4.64 -50.89 17.44
N PHE A 189 5.88 -50.46 17.66
CA PHE A 189 6.45 -49.22 17.13
C PHE A 189 7.85 -49.47 16.59
N TYR A 190 8.07 -49.13 15.33
CA TYR A 190 9.37 -49.10 14.67
C TYR A 190 9.92 -47.67 14.70
N ASP A 191 11.03 -47.45 15.39
CA ASP A 191 11.61 -46.12 15.62
C ASP A 191 12.45 -45.60 14.43
N GLY A 192 12.47 -46.32 13.31
CA GLY A 192 13.35 -46.07 12.16
C GLY A 192 14.59 -46.96 12.16
N ILE A 193 14.94 -47.58 13.29
CA ILE A 193 16.11 -48.44 13.47
C ILE A 193 15.68 -49.84 13.92
N LYS A 194 14.81 -49.93 14.93
CA LYS A 194 14.37 -51.16 15.58
C LYS A 194 12.89 -51.13 15.94
N THR A 195 12.33 -52.31 16.16
CA THR A 195 10.96 -52.50 16.63
C THR A 195 10.92 -52.61 18.15
N VAL A 196 9.97 -51.91 18.77
CA VAL A 196 9.67 -51.89 20.20
C VAL A 196 8.20 -52.21 20.41
N GLN A 197 7.91 -53.13 21.32
CA GLN A 197 6.53 -53.39 21.75
C GLN A 197 6.14 -52.34 22.79
N LEU A 198 5.18 -51.46 22.48
CA LEU A 198 4.73 -50.40 23.38
C LEU A 198 3.78 -50.93 24.46
N THR A 199 2.98 -51.94 24.13
CA THR A 199 2.05 -52.56 25.08
C THR A 199 2.31 -54.04 25.25
N ASN A 200 2.35 -54.51 26.50
CA ASN A 200 2.43 -55.93 26.83
C ASN A 200 1.54 -56.20 28.04
N ASN A 201 0.23 -56.26 27.80
CA ASN A 201 -0.79 -56.39 28.83
C ASN A 201 -1.93 -57.34 28.38
N ASN A 202 -2.89 -57.61 29.27
CA ASN A 202 -4.03 -58.48 28.97
C ASN A 202 -5.23 -57.74 28.37
N TYR A 203 -5.04 -56.52 27.88
CA TYR A 203 -6.08 -55.70 27.26
C TYR A 203 -5.94 -55.73 25.74
N TYR A 204 -7.04 -55.44 25.04
CA TYR A 204 -7.00 -55.13 23.62
C TYR A 204 -6.54 -53.68 23.47
N ASN A 205 -5.43 -53.48 22.77
CA ASN A 205 -4.89 -52.18 22.42
C ASN A 205 -5.06 -52.03 20.90
N LEU A 206 -5.81 -51.02 20.47
CA LEU A 206 -6.33 -50.89 19.11
C LEU A 206 -6.13 -49.46 18.60
N SER A 207 -6.35 -49.29 17.30
CA SER A 207 -6.43 -48.00 16.60
C SER A 207 -5.22 -47.09 16.88
N PRO A 208 -3.97 -47.58 16.70
CA PRO A 208 -2.80 -46.75 16.93
C PRO A 208 -2.71 -45.65 15.87
N GLN A 209 -2.27 -44.46 16.28
CA GLN A 209 -1.93 -43.34 15.40
C GLN A 209 -0.56 -42.79 15.78
N ILE A 210 0.17 -42.21 14.82
CA ILE A 210 1.53 -41.70 15.04
C ILE A 210 1.76 -40.33 14.41
N HIS A 211 2.46 -39.46 15.14
CA HIS A 211 2.99 -38.22 14.57
C HIS A 211 4.31 -37.87 15.29
N ASN A 212 5.37 -37.59 14.54
CA ASN A 212 6.69 -37.21 15.10
C ASN A 212 7.20 -38.13 16.23
N GLY A 213 7.02 -39.45 16.09
CA GLY A 213 7.49 -40.44 17.07
C GLY A 213 6.66 -40.54 18.35
N GLN A 214 5.57 -39.79 18.43
CA GLN A 214 4.57 -39.87 19.48
C GLN A 214 3.41 -40.76 19.01
N VAL A 215 2.90 -41.61 19.88
CA VAL A 215 1.92 -42.63 19.52
C VAL A 215 0.71 -42.54 20.45
N VAL A 216 -0.50 -42.59 19.89
CA VAL A 216 -1.74 -42.70 20.66
C VAL A 216 -2.48 -43.98 20.27
N TRP A 217 -3.18 -44.60 21.20
CA TRP A 217 -4.04 -45.76 20.94
C TRP A 217 -5.18 -45.83 21.95
N GLU A 218 -6.20 -46.63 21.64
CA GLU A 218 -7.25 -46.98 22.60
C GLU A 218 -6.97 -48.33 23.26
N THR A 219 -7.30 -48.45 24.54
CA THR A 219 -7.15 -49.69 25.32
C THR A 219 -8.49 -50.08 25.92
N GLN A 220 -8.93 -51.31 25.68
CA GLN A 220 -10.18 -51.84 26.22
C GLN A 220 -9.99 -52.33 27.67
N ILE A 221 -10.52 -51.57 28.62
CA ILE A 221 -10.47 -51.86 30.06
C ILE A 221 -11.89 -52.17 30.54
N GLY A 222 -12.17 -53.45 30.79
CA GLY A 222 -13.51 -53.92 31.14
C GLY A 222 -14.45 -53.80 29.93
N ASN A 223 -15.59 -53.13 30.12
CA ASN A 223 -16.54 -52.84 29.05
C ASN A 223 -16.33 -51.45 28.43
N LYS A 224 -15.18 -50.79 28.61
CA LYS A 224 -14.94 -49.42 28.13
C LYS A 224 -13.59 -49.33 27.42
N SER A 225 -13.46 -48.36 26.52
CA SER A 225 -12.19 -47.98 25.90
C SER A 225 -11.63 -46.70 26.53
N GLN A 226 -10.32 -46.63 26.73
CA GLN A 226 -9.60 -45.49 27.29
C GLN A 226 -8.40 -45.13 26.40
N ILE A 227 -8.05 -43.84 26.34
CA ILE A 227 -6.98 -43.34 25.47
C ILE A 227 -5.64 -43.33 26.23
N PHE A 228 -4.62 -43.87 25.57
CA PHE A 228 -3.24 -43.89 26.03
C PHE A 228 -2.34 -43.17 25.02
N PHE A 229 -1.31 -42.51 25.54
CA PHE A 229 -0.40 -41.67 24.79
C PHE A 229 1.05 -41.97 25.19
N TYR A 230 1.90 -42.22 24.20
CA TYR A 230 3.34 -42.38 24.32
C TYR A 230 4.03 -41.12 23.77
N ASP A 231 4.73 -40.39 24.64
CA ASP A 231 5.36 -39.11 24.31
C ASP A 231 6.73 -39.24 23.62
N GLY A 232 7.11 -40.45 23.20
CA GLY A 232 8.45 -40.78 22.70
C GLY A 232 9.44 -41.24 23.79
N ILE A 233 9.07 -41.10 25.06
CA ILE A 233 9.89 -41.51 26.22
C ILE A 233 9.10 -42.45 27.13
N LYS A 234 7.87 -42.11 27.48
CA LYS A 234 7.00 -42.82 28.43
C LYS A 234 5.55 -42.83 27.95
N THR A 235 4.79 -43.77 28.52
CA THR A 235 3.36 -43.91 28.29
C THR A 235 2.56 -43.27 29.43
N ALA A 236 1.51 -42.52 29.08
CA ALA A 236 0.52 -41.97 29.99
C ALA A 236 -0.89 -42.38 29.56
N GLN A 237 -1.78 -42.58 30.53
CA GLN A 237 -3.21 -42.77 30.27
C GLN A 237 -3.86 -41.38 30.27
N LEU A 238 -4.43 -40.95 29.14
CA LEU A 238 -5.07 -39.64 29.01
C LEU A 238 -6.49 -39.65 29.59
N THR A 239 -7.21 -40.77 29.51
CA THR A 239 -8.57 -40.86 30.03
C THR A 239 -8.70 -41.92 31.10
N ASN A 240 -9.36 -41.57 32.20
CA ASN A 240 -9.80 -42.51 33.24
C ASN A 240 -11.18 -42.10 33.74
N ASN A 241 -12.15 -42.11 32.82
CA ASN A 241 -13.50 -41.62 33.05
C ASN A 241 -14.53 -42.71 32.74
N ASN A 242 -15.82 -42.39 32.87
CA ASN A 242 -16.88 -43.35 32.66
C ASN A 242 -17.33 -43.54 31.21
N TYR A 243 -16.71 -42.83 30.27
CA TYR A 243 -17.06 -42.86 28.85
C TYR A 243 -16.36 -43.99 28.11
N TYR A 244 -16.91 -44.39 26.97
CA TYR A 244 -16.22 -45.14 25.93
C TYR A 244 -15.43 -44.14 25.11
N ASN A 245 -14.10 -44.12 25.24
CA ASN A 245 -13.24 -43.18 24.51
C ASN A 245 -12.61 -43.93 23.33
N CYS A 246 -12.85 -43.50 22.10
CA CYS A 246 -12.47 -44.22 20.89
C CYS A 246 -11.95 -43.30 19.78
N SER A 247 -11.45 -43.92 18.70
CA SER A 247 -10.97 -43.23 17.49
C SER A 247 -9.97 -42.10 17.79
N PRO A 248 -8.88 -42.38 18.54
CA PRO A 248 -7.90 -41.35 18.83
C PRO A 248 -7.18 -40.92 17.55
N GLN A 249 -6.88 -39.63 17.44
CA GLN A 249 -6.08 -39.03 16.38
C GLN A 249 -4.97 -38.16 16.99
N ILE A 250 -3.83 -38.00 16.31
CA ILE A 250 -2.68 -37.23 16.82
C ILE A 250 -2.04 -36.38 15.74
N HIS A 251 -1.71 -35.13 16.10
CA HIS A 251 -0.86 -34.27 15.29
C HIS A 251 -0.01 -33.38 16.21
N ASN A 252 1.31 -33.34 16.01
CA ASN A 252 2.25 -32.53 16.81
C ASN A 252 2.06 -32.61 18.34
N GLY A 253 1.78 -33.81 18.86
CA GLY A 253 1.62 -34.07 20.30
C GLY A 253 0.26 -33.66 20.87
N GLN A 254 -0.62 -33.11 20.05
CA GLN A 254 -2.01 -32.87 20.39
C GLN A 254 -2.84 -34.09 20.01
N VAL A 255 -3.73 -34.52 20.90
CA VAL A 255 -4.51 -35.75 20.73
C VAL A 255 -5.99 -35.43 20.81
N ALA A 256 -6.78 -35.84 19.84
CA ALA A 256 -8.24 -35.76 19.89
C ALA A 256 -8.85 -37.17 19.91
N TRP A 257 -10.03 -37.33 20.50
CA TRP A 257 -10.76 -38.59 20.52
C TRP A 257 -12.27 -38.38 20.68
N CYS A 258 -13.04 -39.34 20.18
CA CYS A 258 -14.47 -39.42 20.40
C CYS A 258 -14.76 -40.05 21.77
N TRP A 259 -15.85 -39.64 22.42
CA TRP A 259 -16.34 -40.28 23.64
C TRP A 259 -17.85 -40.53 23.56
N TYR A 260 -18.33 -41.59 24.20
CA TYR A 260 -19.74 -41.98 24.26
C TYR A 260 -20.17 -42.38 25.67
N ASP A 261 -21.37 -41.98 26.09
CA ASP A 261 -21.93 -42.28 27.42
C ASP A 261 -23.27 -43.06 27.38
N GLY A 262 -23.77 -43.36 26.19
CA GLY A 262 -25.09 -43.98 25.97
C GLY A 262 -26.02 -43.04 25.21
N PRO A 263 -26.64 -42.06 25.85
CA PRO A 263 -27.48 -41.08 25.17
C PRO A 263 -26.69 -40.04 24.36
N HIS A 264 -25.43 -39.74 24.74
CA HIS A 264 -24.66 -38.67 24.11
C HIS A 264 -23.29 -39.17 23.63
N SER A 265 -22.74 -38.42 22.69
CA SER A 265 -21.39 -38.55 22.19
C SER A 265 -20.71 -37.19 22.12
N GLY A 266 -19.39 -37.15 21.99
CA GLY A 266 -18.70 -35.87 21.87
C GLY A 266 -17.23 -36.04 21.58
N ILE A 267 -16.53 -34.91 21.50
CA ILE A 267 -15.10 -34.86 21.18
C ILE A 267 -14.35 -34.24 22.33
N SER A 268 -13.19 -34.81 22.63
CA SER A 268 -12.22 -34.24 23.58
C SER A 268 -10.87 -34.06 22.90
N ILE A 269 -10.10 -33.10 23.39
CA ILE A 269 -8.74 -32.81 22.96
C ILE A 269 -7.79 -32.74 24.16
N TYR A 270 -6.55 -33.16 23.95
CA TYR A 270 -5.42 -32.97 24.84
C TYR A 270 -4.39 -32.12 24.09
N ASP A 271 -4.07 -30.95 24.63
CA ASP A 271 -3.17 -29.95 24.02
C ASP A 271 -1.75 -29.97 24.62
N GLY A 272 -1.41 -31.01 25.38
CA GLY A 272 -0.17 -31.09 26.16
C GLY A 272 -0.35 -30.72 27.64
N SER A 273 -1.47 -30.12 28.04
CA SER A 273 -1.75 -29.78 29.44
C SER A 273 -2.66 -30.80 30.13
N GLN A 274 -3.95 -30.79 29.82
CA GLN A 274 -4.99 -31.66 30.36
C GLN A 274 -6.06 -31.92 29.30
N PRO A 275 -6.76 -33.07 29.34
CA PRO A 275 -7.93 -33.31 28.52
C PRO A 275 -9.04 -32.24 28.71
N LYS A 276 -9.55 -31.71 27.61
CA LYS A 276 -10.67 -30.76 27.52
C LYS A 276 -11.74 -31.32 26.58
N GLN A 277 -13.01 -31.30 26.99
CA GLN A 277 -14.13 -31.58 26.10
C GLN A 277 -14.37 -30.37 25.17
N LEU A 278 -14.42 -30.61 23.86
CA LEU A 278 -14.74 -29.60 22.86
C LEU A 278 -16.26 -29.46 22.68
N ILE A 279 -16.95 -30.60 22.61
CA ILE A 279 -18.40 -30.64 22.37
C ILE A 279 -19.03 -31.87 23.04
N SER A 280 -20.31 -31.73 23.37
CA SER A 280 -21.23 -32.80 23.73
C SER A 280 -22.46 -32.68 22.82
N SER A 281 -22.77 -33.73 22.08
CA SER A 281 -23.83 -33.83 21.07
C SER A 281 -24.56 -35.18 21.21
N ASP A 282 -25.64 -35.38 20.49
CA ASP A 282 -26.28 -36.69 20.37
C ASP A 282 -25.47 -37.60 19.42
N TYR A 283 -24.78 -37.00 18.44
CA TYR A 283 -23.99 -37.72 17.43
C TYR A 283 -22.70 -36.97 17.07
N VAL A 284 -21.58 -37.70 17.06
CA VAL A 284 -20.30 -37.32 16.45
C VAL A 284 -19.64 -38.54 15.82
N ASP A 285 -18.98 -38.37 14.68
CA ASP A 285 -18.24 -39.43 14.00
C ASP A 285 -17.11 -38.88 13.12
N SER A 286 -16.24 -39.76 12.61
CA SER A 286 -15.22 -39.46 11.58
C SER A 286 -14.31 -38.27 11.91
N MET A 287 -13.88 -38.17 13.17
CA MET A 287 -13.06 -37.05 13.64
C MET A 287 -11.62 -37.12 13.13
N GLN A 288 -11.09 -35.97 12.69
CA GLN A 288 -9.70 -35.76 12.27
C GLN A 288 -9.06 -34.56 12.97
N ILE A 289 -7.73 -34.58 13.13
CA ILE A 289 -6.96 -33.49 13.77
C ILE A 289 -5.78 -33.03 12.91
N ASN A 290 -5.55 -31.73 12.84
CA ASN A 290 -4.32 -31.15 12.30
C ASN A 290 -3.96 -29.91 13.13
N ASN A 291 -2.76 -29.88 13.71
CA ASN A 291 -2.24 -28.73 14.48
C ASN A 291 -3.22 -28.17 15.56
N GLY A 292 -3.99 -29.05 16.20
CA GLY A 292 -4.93 -28.68 17.27
C GLY A 292 -6.30 -28.22 16.79
N GLN A 293 -6.48 -28.13 15.48
CA GLN A 293 -7.77 -27.96 14.81
C GLN A 293 -8.39 -29.33 14.60
N VAL A 294 -9.72 -29.42 14.71
CA VAL A 294 -10.43 -30.71 14.69
C VAL A 294 -11.63 -30.61 13.75
N ALA A 295 -11.79 -31.54 12.83
CA ALA A 295 -12.97 -31.64 11.97
C ALA A 295 -13.74 -32.93 12.27
N TRP A 296 -15.07 -32.91 12.24
CA TRP A 296 -15.91 -34.08 12.50
C TRP A 296 -17.29 -33.99 11.86
N VAL A 297 -17.96 -35.12 11.75
CA VAL A 297 -19.38 -35.21 11.38
C VAL A 297 -20.22 -35.10 12.65
N GLY A 298 -21.27 -34.27 12.65
CA GLY A 298 -22.26 -34.18 13.73
C GLY A 298 -23.67 -33.99 13.19
N TYR A 299 -24.69 -34.09 14.05
CA TYR A 299 -26.08 -33.89 13.62
C TYR A 299 -26.41 -32.38 13.55
N GLY A 300 -26.74 -31.90 12.36
CA GLY A 300 -27.26 -30.55 12.12
C GLY A 300 -28.76 -30.44 12.37
N ALA A 301 -29.42 -29.45 11.77
CA ALA A 301 -30.86 -29.26 11.93
C ALA A 301 -31.70 -30.40 11.30
N ASN A 302 -31.21 -31.00 10.22
CA ASN A 302 -31.96 -32.00 9.43
C ASN A 302 -31.13 -33.22 8.97
N SER A 303 -29.80 -33.14 8.97
CA SER A 303 -28.86 -34.11 8.36
C SER A 303 -27.53 -34.16 9.12
N GLU A 304 -26.66 -35.11 8.77
CA GLU A 304 -25.25 -35.11 9.14
C GLU A 304 -24.49 -33.98 8.45
N GLU A 305 -23.78 -33.18 9.24
CA GLU A 305 -23.08 -31.97 8.80
C GLU A 305 -21.63 -31.95 9.29
N ILE A 306 -20.77 -31.19 8.61
CA ILE A 306 -19.36 -31.02 8.98
C ILE A 306 -19.21 -29.88 9.99
N PHE A 307 -18.55 -30.19 11.09
CA PHE A 307 -18.15 -29.23 12.11
C PHE A 307 -16.63 -29.13 12.18
N PHE A 308 -16.14 -27.96 12.56
CA PHE A 308 -14.73 -27.62 12.61
C PHE A 308 -14.41 -26.79 13.85
N TYR A 309 -13.46 -27.24 14.65
CA TYR A 309 -12.87 -26.49 15.75
C TYR A 309 -11.58 -25.84 15.27
N ASP A 310 -11.54 -24.51 15.25
CA ASP A 310 -10.43 -23.73 14.70
C ASP A 310 -9.24 -23.56 15.67
N GLY A 311 -9.40 -24.03 16.92
CA GLY A 311 -8.46 -23.81 18.02
C GLY A 311 -9.05 -22.96 19.15
N ASN A 312 -10.09 -22.17 18.86
CA ASN A 312 -10.79 -21.28 19.78
C ASN A 312 -12.27 -21.66 19.94
N GLU A 313 -12.99 -21.79 18.82
CA GLU A 313 -14.43 -22.05 18.79
C GLU A 313 -14.80 -23.13 17.76
N THR A 314 -16.04 -23.61 17.87
CA THR A 314 -16.60 -24.61 16.96
C THR A 314 -17.46 -23.91 15.92
N ILE A 315 -17.19 -24.19 14.66
CA ILE A 315 -17.86 -23.67 13.47
C ILE A 315 -18.60 -24.83 12.80
N GLN A 316 -19.86 -24.61 12.43
CA GLN A 316 -20.59 -25.52 11.56
C GLN A 316 -20.29 -25.11 10.10
N LEU A 317 -19.56 -25.96 9.36
CA LEU A 317 -19.14 -25.67 7.98
C LEU A 317 -20.26 -25.91 6.98
N THR A 318 -21.17 -26.84 7.27
CA THR A 318 -22.31 -27.17 6.42
C THR A 318 -23.61 -27.12 7.24
N ASP A 319 -24.67 -26.58 6.68
CA ASP A 319 -26.03 -26.65 7.25
C ASP A 319 -27.01 -26.74 6.10
N ASN A 320 -27.20 -27.95 5.58
CA ASN A 320 -27.97 -28.19 4.38
C ASN A 320 -28.98 -29.34 4.59
N ALA A 321 -29.49 -29.91 3.51
CA ALA A 321 -30.50 -30.98 3.57
C ALA A 321 -29.94 -32.35 3.18
N TYR A 322 -28.64 -32.41 2.89
CA TYR A 322 -27.94 -33.59 2.43
C TYR A 322 -26.94 -34.03 3.48
N GLU A 323 -26.52 -35.30 3.39
CA GLU A 323 -25.60 -35.87 4.34
C GLU A 323 -24.16 -35.56 3.93
N ASP A 324 -23.40 -34.94 4.83
CA ASP A 324 -21.97 -34.66 4.68
C ASP A 324 -21.14 -35.62 5.55
N TRP A 325 -20.19 -36.32 4.92
CA TRP A 325 -19.48 -37.43 5.55
C TRP A 325 -17.95 -37.36 5.34
N LEU A 326 -17.23 -38.02 6.26
CA LEU A 326 -15.78 -38.30 6.16
C LEU A 326 -14.91 -37.06 5.94
N PRO A 327 -14.94 -36.06 6.86
CA PRO A 327 -14.08 -34.90 6.75
C PRO A 327 -12.61 -35.30 6.91
N GLN A 328 -11.75 -34.71 6.09
CA GLN A 328 -10.29 -34.70 6.24
C GLN A 328 -9.78 -33.27 6.36
N ILE A 329 -8.66 -33.09 7.05
CA ILE A 329 -8.14 -31.77 7.40
C ILE A 329 -6.63 -31.66 7.15
N SER A 330 -6.23 -30.54 6.55
CA SER A 330 -4.83 -30.15 6.42
C SER A 330 -4.71 -28.62 6.45
N ASP A 331 -3.95 -28.09 7.41
CA ASP A 331 -3.63 -26.66 7.54
C ASP A 331 -4.85 -25.73 7.43
N GLY A 332 -5.87 -25.98 8.24
CA GLY A 332 -7.11 -25.19 8.29
C GLY A 332 -8.07 -25.38 7.10
N GLN A 333 -7.73 -26.23 6.13
CA GLN A 333 -8.63 -26.62 5.03
C GLN A 333 -9.31 -27.94 5.38
N VAL A 334 -10.60 -28.04 5.11
CA VAL A 334 -11.41 -29.24 5.37
C VAL A 334 -12.03 -29.71 4.06
N THR A 335 -11.83 -30.98 3.71
CA THR A 335 -12.51 -31.62 2.58
C THR A 335 -13.43 -32.72 3.08
N TRP A 336 -14.53 -32.99 2.40
CA TRP A 336 -15.48 -34.04 2.75
C TRP A 336 -16.23 -34.51 1.49
N MET A 337 -16.95 -35.62 1.60
CA MET A 337 -17.89 -36.06 0.58
C MET A 337 -19.32 -35.70 1.00
N ALA A 338 -20.15 -35.27 0.06
CA ALA A 338 -21.56 -34.97 0.34
C ALA A 338 -22.46 -35.39 -0.82
N TRP A 339 -23.70 -35.75 -0.49
CA TRP A 339 -24.72 -36.06 -1.49
C TRP A 339 -25.25 -34.78 -2.13
N ASP A 340 -25.18 -34.64 -3.46
CA ASP A 340 -25.60 -33.38 -4.12
C ASP A 340 -27.08 -33.36 -4.56
N GLY A 341 -27.78 -34.48 -4.34
CA GLY A 341 -29.13 -34.75 -4.85
C GLY A 341 -29.18 -35.91 -5.85
N ASN A 342 -28.06 -36.30 -6.47
CA ASN A 342 -27.97 -37.40 -7.43
C ASN A 342 -26.88 -38.42 -7.08
N ASP A 343 -25.70 -37.95 -6.67
CA ASP A 343 -24.50 -38.74 -6.38
C ASP A 343 -23.62 -38.06 -5.31
N TYR A 344 -22.61 -38.77 -4.81
CA TYR A 344 -21.64 -38.24 -3.85
C TYR A 344 -20.53 -37.45 -4.55
N GLU A 345 -20.21 -36.28 -4.01
CA GLU A 345 -19.26 -35.34 -4.60
C GLU A 345 -18.31 -34.79 -3.53
N ILE A 346 -17.11 -34.38 -3.94
CA ILE A 346 -16.09 -33.83 -3.05
C ILE A 346 -16.24 -32.32 -2.88
N PHE A 347 -16.22 -31.87 -1.64
CA PHE A 347 -16.26 -30.46 -1.26
C PHE A 347 -14.99 -30.05 -0.53
N LEU A 348 -14.68 -28.76 -0.58
CA LEU A 348 -13.53 -28.18 0.09
C LEU A 348 -13.94 -26.85 0.74
N ALA A 349 -13.87 -26.79 2.06
CA ALA A 349 -13.86 -25.56 2.82
C ALA A 349 -12.43 -25.08 2.98
N LYS A 350 -12.17 -23.85 2.55
CA LYS A 350 -10.97 -23.09 2.93
C LYS A 350 -11.40 -22.01 3.90
N PRO A 351 -10.52 -21.60 4.85
CA PRO A 351 -10.74 -20.35 5.54
C PRO A 351 -11.04 -19.34 4.45
N ALA A 352 -12.19 -18.67 4.55
CA ALA A 352 -12.46 -17.53 3.71
C ALA A 352 -11.26 -16.67 3.99
N VAL A 353 -10.40 -16.50 2.98
CA VAL A 353 -9.30 -15.57 3.09
C VAL A 353 -10.05 -14.30 3.48
N ALA A 354 -9.89 -13.85 4.72
CA ALA A 354 -10.20 -12.49 5.06
C ALA A 354 -9.31 -11.78 4.08
N ALA A 355 -9.88 -11.36 2.92
CA ALA A 355 -9.10 -10.95 1.77
C ALA A 355 -8.10 -9.99 2.38
N GLU A 356 -6.82 -10.36 2.38
CA GLU A 356 -5.82 -9.49 2.99
C GLU A 356 -6.05 -8.18 2.26
N GLN A 357 -6.63 -7.21 2.97
CA GLN A 357 -7.22 -6.10 2.27
C GLN A 357 -6.04 -5.41 1.61
N PRO A 358 -6.17 -5.00 0.34
CA PRO A 358 -5.11 -4.22 -0.24
C PRO A 358 -4.80 -3.08 0.74
N THR A 359 -3.53 -2.84 1.02
CA THR A 359 -3.14 -1.73 1.90
C THR A 359 -2.53 -0.64 1.05
N LEU A 360 -2.86 0.62 1.36
CA LEU A 360 -2.37 1.78 0.63
C LEU A 360 -1.34 2.52 1.47
N GLN A 361 -0.17 2.73 0.89
CA GLN A 361 0.83 3.67 1.37
C GLN A 361 0.86 4.89 0.43
N ILE A 362 0.92 6.08 1.03
CA ILE A 362 1.05 7.35 0.31
C ILE A 362 2.37 7.97 0.73
N LEU A 363 3.23 8.19 -0.25
CA LEU A 363 4.62 8.58 -0.04
C LEU A 363 4.94 9.86 -0.80
N ASP A 364 5.86 10.66 -0.26
CA ASP A 364 6.42 11.81 -1.00
C ASP A 364 7.22 11.28 -2.19
N ALA A 365 6.80 11.64 -3.40
CA ALA A 365 7.43 11.14 -4.61
C ALA A 365 8.85 11.71 -4.82
N SER A 366 9.23 12.80 -4.14
CA SER A 366 10.58 13.37 -4.29
C SER A 366 11.67 12.41 -3.82
N ASP A 367 11.35 11.53 -2.84
CA ASP A 367 12.25 10.49 -2.32
C ASP A 367 12.60 9.42 -3.39
N PHE A 368 11.86 9.40 -4.51
CA PHE A 368 12.00 8.45 -5.62
C PHE A 368 12.28 9.14 -6.96
N SER A 369 12.65 10.42 -6.93
CA SER A 369 12.89 11.20 -8.14
C SER A 369 14.10 10.70 -8.95
N ALA A 370 13.96 10.67 -10.28
CA ALA A 370 14.99 10.24 -11.22
C ALA A 370 15.03 11.15 -12.46
N GLY A 371 15.27 12.44 -12.23
CA GLY A 371 15.18 13.46 -13.28
C GLY A 371 13.81 14.15 -13.26
N PRO A 372 13.10 14.27 -14.40
CA PRO A 372 11.83 15.00 -14.47
C PRO A 372 10.63 14.24 -13.90
N ASP A 373 10.81 12.99 -13.46
CA ASP A 373 9.75 12.13 -12.95
C ASP A 373 10.27 11.13 -11.91
N VAL A 374 9.36 10.33 -11.34
CA VAL A 374 9.65 9.21 -10.44
C VAL A 374 10.38 8.09 -11.18
N THR A 375 11.33 7.42 -10.51
CA THR A 375 12.04 6.26 -11.08
C THR A 375 11.06 5.17 -11.53
N THR A 376 11.39 4.49 -12.63
CA THR A 376 10.68 3.27 -13.06
C THR A 376 11.31 2.00 -12.52
N ASP A 377 12.39 2.10 -11.74
CA ASP A 377 13.03 0.96 -11.08
C ASP A 377 12.23 0.57 -9.83
N ILE A 378 11.42 -0.47 -9.97
CA ILE A 378 10.50 -0.95 -8.93
C ILE A 378 11.26 -1.50 -7.72
N GLU A 379 12.37 -2.22 -7.93
CA GLU A 379 13.13 -2.78 -6.82
C GLU A 379 13.88 -1.67 -6.05
N GLN A 380 14.31 -0.61 -6.75
CA GLN A 380 14.82 0.58 -6.07
C GLN A 380 13.74 1.19 -5.15
N ILE A 381 12.50 1.38 -5.64
CA ILE A 381 11.38 1.90 -4.83
C ILE A 381 11.14 1.01 -3.60
N VAL A 382 11.01 -0.30 -3.80
CA VAL A 382 10.74 -1.27 -2.73
C VAL A 382 11.86 -1.26 -1.68
N SER A 383 13.12 -1.22 -2.12
CA SER A 383 14.27 -1.16 -1.22
C SER A 383 14.31 0.12 -0.37
N THR A 384 13.96 1.28 -0.94
CA THR A 384 13.88 2.56 -0.23
C THR A 384 12.79 2.54 0.85
N ILE A 385 11.61 1.98 0.52
CA ILE A 385 10.50 1.82 1.48
C ILE A 385 10.93 0.90 2.62
N LYS A 386 11.48 -0.28 2.30
CA LYS A 386 11.95 -1.26 3.29
C LYS A 386 13.04 -0.71 4.21
N ALA A 387 13.93 0.12 3.67
CA ALA A 387 14.98 0.77 4.45
C ALA A 387 14.46 1.86 5.41
N GLY A 388 13.18 2.23 5.34
CA GLY A 388 12.59 3.31 6.14
C GLY A 388 13.00 4.71 5.66
N ASN A 389 13.49 4.83 4.42
CA ASN A 389 13.93 6.09 3.82
C ASN A 389 12.82 6.80 3.04
N ALA A 390 11.63 6.19 2.93
CA ALA A 390 10.46 6.79 2.29
C ALA A 390 9.64 7.61 3.29
N THR A 391 9.29 8.83 2.90
CA THR A 391 8.48 9.75 3.70
C THR A 391 6.99 9.48 3.48
N SER A 392 6.25 9.15 4.55
CA SER A 392 4.80 9.05 4.47
C SER A 392 4.13 10.42 4.54
N VAL A 393 3.17 10.67 3.65
CA VAL A 393 2.42 11.92 3.52
C VAL A 393 0.94 11.63 3.30
N GLU A 394 0.09 12.62 3.52
CA GLU A 394 -1.38 12.54 3.38
C GLU A 394 -1.92 13.57 2.38
N GLY A 395 -1.04 14.38 1.79
CA GLY A 395 -1.42 15.45 0.89
C GLY A 395 -0.25 16.09 0.17
N ALA A 396 -0.56 17.06 -0.69
CA ALA A 396 0.38 17.71 -1.57
C ALA A 396 0.08 19.21 -1.70
N VAL A 397 1.14 19.99 -1.92
CA VAL A 397 1.03 21.37 -2.39
C VAL A 397 0.58 21.41 -3.85
N THR A 398 -0.27 22.38 -4.18
CA THR A 398 -0.84 22.61 -5.52
C THR A 398 0.03 23.57 -6.33
N ASP A 399 1.19 23.07 -6.76
CA ASP A 399 2.19 23.79 -7.55
C ASP A 399 2.41 23.14 -8.94
N GLY A 400 1.61 22.13 -9.30
CA GLY A 400 1.73 21.41 -10.56
C GLY A 400 2.95 20.51 -10.68
N VAL A 401 3.83 20.45 -9.69
CA VAL A 401 5.08 19.67 -9.71
C VAL A 401 5.09 18.62 -8.61
N THR A 402 4.49 18.92 -7.46
CA THR A 402 4.41 18.02 -6.31
C THR A 402 3.65 16.76 -6.71
N ARG A 403 4.24 15.62 -6.34
CA ARG A 403 3.75 14.29 -6.67
C ARG A 403 3.69 13.43 -5.42
N LEU A 404 2.73 12.54 -5.38
CA LEU A 404 2.60 11.47 -4.38
C LEU A 404 2.78 10.13 -5.08
N LEU A 405 3.59 9.25 -4.49
CA LEU A 405 3.67 7.85 -4.90
C LEU A 405 2.67 7.04 -4.07
N LEU A 406 1.66 6.49 -4.75
CA LEU A 406 0.65 5.60 -4.19
C LEU A 406 1.10 4.16 -4.42
N VAL A 407 1.36 3.43 -3.33
CA VAL A 407 1.79 2.04 -3.36
C VAL A 407 0.70 1.18 -2.73
N VAL A 408 0.17 0.24 -3.49
CA VAL A 408 -0.82 -0.72 -2.99
C VAL A 408 -0.17 -2.08 -2.87
N ASP A 409 -0.11 -2.58 -1.63
CA ASP A 409 0.23 -3.97 -1.33
C ASP A 409 -0.99 -4.84 -1.60
N THR A 410 -0.82 -5.90 -2.38
CA THR A 410 -1.90 -6.81 -2.78
C THR A 410 -1.57 -8.26 -2.42
N PRO A 411 -2.56 -9.08 -2.03
CA PRO A 411 -2.30 -10.49 -1.65
C PRO A 411 -1.87 -11.34 -2.83
N GLN A 412 -2.44 -11.07 -4.01
CA GLN A 412 -2.21 -11.84 -5.23
C GLN A 412 -1.99 -10.93 -6.43
N ALA A 413 -1.52 -11.51 -7.54
CA ALA A 413 -1.42 -10.74 -8.78
C ALA A 413 -2.83 -10.35 -9.29
N GLY A 414 -2.97 -9.17 -9.88
CA GLY A 414 -4.23 -8.70 -10.45
C GLY A 414 -4.16 -7.28 -10.99
N ALA A 415 -5.30 -6.75 -11.44
CA ALA A 415 -5.42 -5.36 -11.86
C ALA A 415 -5.99 -4.51 -10.72
N VAL A 416 -5.32 -3.40 -10.40
CA VAL A 416 -5.80 -2.40 -9.45
C VAL A 416 -6.38 -1.24 -10.24
N LYS A 417 -7.66 -0.92 -10.00
CA LYS A 417 -8.34 0.23 -10.59
C LYS A 417 -8.26 1.41 -9.63
N TRP A 418 -7.86 2.55 -10.17
CA TRP A 418 -7.67 3.80 -9.45
C TRP A 418 -8.65 4.82 -9.99
N THR A 419 -9.34 5.55 -9.12
CA THR A 419 -10.28 6.60 -9.50
C THR A 419 -10.04 7.84 -8.64
N LEU A 420 -9.74 8.96 -9.27
CA LEU A 420 -9.72 10.27 -8.64
C LEU A 420 -11.14 10.83 -8.62
N GLN A 421 -11.66 11.19 -7.44
CA GLN A 421 -13.03 11.64 -7.22
C GLN A 421 -13.10 12.76 -6.19
N GLY A 422 -14.29 13.36 -6.01
CA GLY A 422 -14.51 14.47 -5.07
C GLY A 422 -14.08 15.85 -5.59
N GLY A 423 -13.66 15.91 -6.85
CA GLY A 423 -13.26 17.13 -7.55
C GLY A 423 -14.20 17.50 -8.72
N THR A 424 -13.72 18.30 -9.68
CA THR A 424 -14.49 18.73 -10.87
C THR A 424 -14.48 17.69 -12.00
N GLY A 425 -13.55 16.73 -11.97
CA GLY A 425 -13.25 15.82 -13.06
C GLY A 425 -12.28 16.41 -14.09
N ASP A 426 -11.77 17.63 -13.90
CA ASP A 426 -10.70 18.19 -14.73
C ASP A 426 -9.34 18.02 -14.05
N SER A 427 -8.37 17.49 -14.78
CA SER A 427 -6.99 17.32 -14.31
C SER A 427 -6.31 18.62 -13.87
N LYS A 428 -6.73 19.77 -14.42
CA LYS A 428 -6.20 21.09 -14.01
C LYS A 428 -6.64 21.48 -12.61
N ASP A 429 -7.84 21.07 -12.22
CA ASP A 429 -8.46 21.39 -10.95
C ASP A 429 -8.14 20.33 -9.89
N ASP A 430 -8.09 19.06 -10.28
CA ASP A 430 -8.04 17.95 -9.34
C ASP A 430 -6.67 17.29 -9.24
N GLY A 431 -5.75 17.62 -10.15
CA GLY A 431 -4.54 16.85 -10.36
C GLY A 431 -4.80 15.63 -11.24
N VAL A 432 -3.79 14.76 -11.38
CA VAL A 432 -3.86 13.66 -12.34
C VAL A 432 -3.14 12.42 -11.85
N LEU A 433 -3.72 11.25 -12.09
CA LEU A 433 -3.09 9.96 -11.85
C LEU A 433 -2.32 9.51 -13.11
N TYR A 434 -1.18 8.85 -12.92
CA TYR A 434 -0.49 8.15 -13.99
C TYR A 434 0.26 6.90 -13.50
N ALA A 435 0.46 5.94 -14.39
CA ALA A 435 1.31 4.78 -14.13
C ALA A 435 2.80 5.18 -14.16
N LEU A 436 3.67 4.46 -13.45
CA LEU A 436 5.12 4.69 -13.52
C LEU A 436 5.60 4.72 -14.99
N GLY A 437 6.40 5.73 -15.32
CA GLY A 437 6.87 5.98 -16.69
C GLY A 437 5.83 6.60 -17.64
N GLY A 438 4.64 6.96 -17.14
CA GLY A 438 3.65 7.75 -17.87
C GLY A 438 2.88 7.03 -18.98
N SER A 439 2.91 5.69 -19.02
CA SER A 439 2.24 4.89 -20.07
C SER A 439 0.71 5.03 -20.09
N GLN A 440 0.11 5.34 -18.94
CA GLN A 440 -1.30 5.65 -18.78
C GLN A 440 -1.43 6.90 -17.90
N LYS A 441 -2.36 7.80 -18.22
CA LYS A 441 -2.59 9.05 -17.48
C LYS A 441 -4.07 9.45 -17.55
N GLY A 442 -4.65 9.89 -16.44
CA GLY A 442 -6.05 10.35 -16.37
C GLY A 442 -6.64 10.28 -14.97
N ASN A 443 -7.96 10.40 -14.87
CA ASN A 443 -8.68 10.33 -13.58
C ASN A 443 -9.10 8.92 -13.21
N ILE A 444 -9.12 8.00 -14.17
CA ILE A 444 -9.40 6.57 -13.96
C ILE A 444 -8.30 5.77 -14.64
N LEU A 445 -7.65 4.88 -13.90
CA LEU A 445 -6.58 4.01 -14.41
C LEU A 445 -6.82 2.56 -13.99
N SER A 446 -6.27 1.63 -14.77
CA SER A 446 -6.19 0.21 -14.39
C SER A 446 -4.76 -0.26 -14.57
N ILE A 447 -4.07 -0.50 -13.46
CA ILE A 447 -2.64 -0.81 -13.40
C ILE A 447 -2.48 -2.21 -12.81
N ASN A 448 -1.78 -3.08 -13.52
CA ASN A 448 -1.49 -4.42 -13.04
C ASN A 448 -0.46 -4.39 -11.90
N THR A 449 -0.61 -5.30 -10.95
CA THR A 449 0.39 -5.57 -9.92
C THR A 449 1.66 -6.13 -10.53
N VAL A 450 2.79 -5.84 -9.90
CA VAL A 450 4.11 -6.39 -10.21
C VAL A 450 4.57 -7.20 -9.01
N ALA A 451 5.12 -8.39 -9.26
CA ALA A 451 5.75 -9.20 -8.23
C ALA A 451 7.10 -8.57 -7.85
N THR A 452 7.32 -8.32 -6.55
CA THR A 452 8.56 -7.73 -6.03
C THR A 452 9.16 -8.59 -4.93
N SER A 453 10.34 -8.21 -4.45
CA SER A 453 10.99 -8.83 -3.28
C SER A 453 10.16 -8.81 -1.98
N GLU A 454 9.11 -7.98 -1.91
CA GLU A 454 8.23 -7.81 -0.74
C GLU A 454 6.75 -8.15 -1.07
N GLY A 455 6.51 -9.01 -2.07
CA GLY A 455 5.17 -9.44 -2.48
C GLY A 455 4.60 -8.70 -3.71
N ASN A 456 3.32 -8.88 -4.00
CA ASN A 456 2.67 -8.27 -5.16
C ASN A 456 2.28 -6.81 -4.84
N LYS A 457 2.72 -5.85 -5.67
CA LYS A 457 2.42 -4.43 -5.46
C LYS A 457 1.96 -3.73 -6.73
N ALA A 458 1.10 -2.73 -6.62
CA ALA A 458 0.76 -1.81 -7.70
C ALA A 458 1.21 -0.39 -7.37
N PHE A 459 1.69 0.34 -8.37
CA PHE A 459 2.26 1.67 -8.20
C PHE A 459 1.54 2.69 -9.08
N CYS A 460 1.09 3.78 -8.49
CA CYS A 460 0.47 4.90 -9.20
C CYS A 460 1.06 6.22 -8.69
N VAL A 461 1.27 7.18 -9.57
CA VAL A 461 1.68 8.53 -9.19
C VAL A 461 0.49 9.45 -9.30
N TYR A 462 0.25 10.24 -8.25
CA TYR A 462 -0.65 11.37 -8.28
C TYR A 462 0.18 12.66 -8.40
N GLN A 463 -0.05 13.47 -9.42
CA GLN A 463 0.53 14.81 -9.56
C GLN A 463 -0.52 15.86 -9.17
N ALA A 464 -0.18 16.73 -8.23
CA ALA A 464 -1.05 17.79 -7.76
C ALA A 464 -1.39 18.79 -8.89
N PRO A 465 -2.56 19.45 -8.82
CA PRO A 465 -2.93 20.47 -9.79
C PRO A 465 -1.95 21.65 -9.76
N GLU A 466 -1.87 22.35 -10.89
CA GLU A 466 -0.99 23.52 -11.10
C GLU A 466 -1.41 24.73 -10.28
N ASP A 467 -2.72 24.92 -10.10
CA ASP A 467 -3.30 26.02 -9.36
C ASP A 467 -4.27 25.49 -8.31
N PHE A 468 -4.33 26.18 -7.17
CA PHE A 468 -5.18 25.77 -6.06
C PHE A 468 -6.68 26.02 -6.32
N VAL A 469 -7.02 27.18 -6.91
CA VAL A 469 -8.39 27.67 -7.07
C VAL A 469 -9.05 27.06 -8.30
N ARG A 470 -10.22 26.45 -8.12
CA ARG A 470 -11.02 25.89 -9.22
C ARG A 470 -11.99 26.94 -9.73
N ASN A 471 -11.77 27.48 -10.94
CA ASN A 471 -12.49 28.66 -11.46
C ASN A 471 -14.02 28.52 -11.60
N TYR A 472 -14.57 27.31 -11.54
CA TYR A 472 -15.99 27.04 -11.82
C TYR A 472 -16.78 26.50 -10.61
N ILE A 473 -16.20 26.52 -9.42
CA ILE A 473 -16.88 26.09 -8.18
C ILE A 473 -17.26 27.32 -7.37
N ASP A 474 -18.52 27.73 -7.51
CA ASP A 474 -19.16 28.81 -6.75
C ASP A 474 -20.51 28.29 -6.21
N ASN A 475 -20.47 27.57 -5.10
CA ASN A 475 -21.68 26.96 -4.52
C ASN A 475 -22.57 28.02 -3.86
N ASN A 476 -21.98 29.13 -3.44
CA ASN A 476 -22.70 30.21 -2.77
C ASN A 476 -23.35 31.21 -3.77
N HIS A 477 -23.00 31.10 -5.06
CA HIS A 477 -23.49 31.88 -6.19
C HIS A 477 -23.21 33.40 -6.08
N ASP A 478 -22.09 33.80 -5.49
CA ASP A 478 -21.66 35.19 -5.35
C ASP A 478 -20.85 35.72 -6.55
N GLY A 479 -20.59 34.87 -7.54
CA GLY A 479 -19.82 35.17 -8.74
C GLY A 479 -18.31 35.04 -8.55
N ARG A 480 -17.84 34.42 -7.46
CA ARG A 480 -16.42 34.12 -7.19
C ARG A 480 -16.23 32.64 -6.84
N PRO A 481 -15.10 32.02 -7.22
CA PRO A 481 -14.81 30.67 -6.77
C PRO A 481 -14.69 30.55 -5.25
N ASP A 482 -15.37 29.58 -4.65
CA ASP A 482 -15.34 29.33 -3.19
C ASP A 482 -13.91 29.08 -2.67
N ASP A 483 -13.05 28.52 -3.52
CA ASP A 483 -11.67 28.20 -3.15
C ASP A 483 -10.78 29.45 -2.97
N GLU A 484 -11.19 30.64 -3.46
CA GLU A 484 -10.40 31.87 -3.40
C GLU A 484 -10.04 32.33 -1.98
N ILE A 485 -10.82 31.90 -0.98
CA ILE A 485 -10.72 32.35 0.42
C ILE A 485 -10.32 31.25 1.40
N ILE A 486 -10.10 30.01 0.94
CA ILE A 486 -9.67 28.89 1.79
C ILE A 486 -8.21 28.54 1.52
N SER A 487 -7.52 27.96 2.50
CA SER A 487 -6.12 27.56 2.37
C SER A 487 -5.93 26.09 1.98
N GLU A 488 -6.95 25.25 2.20
CA GLU A 488 -6.86 23.80 2.05
C GLU A 488 -8.17 23.25 1.46
N ARG A 489 -8.06 22.23 0.61
CA ARG A 489 -9.19 21.43 0.10
C ARG A 489 -8.77 19.96 -0.02
N ALA A 490 -9.66 19.10 -0.51
CA ALA A 490 -9.33 17.69 -0.68
C ALA A 490 -9.88 17.14 -1.99
N VAL A 491 -9.22 16.10 -2.47
CA VAL A 491 -9.74 15.13 -3.46
C VAL A 491 -9.64 13.75 -2.84
N SER A 492 -10.32 12.75 -3.40
CA SER A 492 -10.25 11.37 -2.93
C SER A 492 -9.69 10.47 -4.01
N VAL A 493 -8.81 9.55 -3.63
CA VAL A 493 -8.44 8.41 -4.47
C VAL A 493 -9.19 7.19 -3.97
N LYS A 494 -9.97 6.59 -4.87
CA LYS A 494 -10.64 5.31 -4.68
C LYS A 494 -9.85 4.22 -5.39
N ILE A 495 -9.60 3.13 -4.69
CA ILE A 495 -8.82 1.99 -5.16
C ILE A 495 -9.71 0.75 -5.08
N GLU A 496 -9.85 0.07 -6.21
CA GLU A 496 -10.66 -1.13 -6.36
C GLU A 496 -9.76 -2.27 -6.85
N TYR A 497 -9.82 -3.43 -6.20
CA TYR A 497 -8.98 -4.58 -6.53
C TYR A 497 -9.78 -5.87 -6.33
N ASN A 498 -9.95 -6.63 -7.41
CA ASN A 498 -10.76 -7.86 -7.44
C ASN A 498 -12.12 -7.66 -6.73
N ASN A 499 -12.44 -8.52 -5.76
CA ASN A 499 -13.66 -8.46 -4.95
C ASN A 499 -13.42 -7.88 -3.55
N ALA A 500 -12.26 -7.25 -3.30
CA ALA A 500 -11.95 -6.62 -2.01
C ALA A 500 -12.78 -5.34 -1.78
N ALA A 501 -12.92 -4.92 -0.53
CA ALA A 501 -13.58 -3.66 -0.22
C ALA A 501 -12.76 -2.49 -0.79
N PRO A 502 -13.38 -1.51 -1.46
CA PRO A 502 -12.64 -0.38 -2.00
C PRO A 502 -11.94 0.43 -0.90
N ILE A 503 -10.67 0.78 -1.12
CA ILE A 503 -9.98 1.75 -0.27
C ILE A 503 -10.34 3.14 -0.78
N GLU A 504 -10.91 3.98 0.07
CA GLU A 504 -11.10 5.39 -0.23
C GLU A 504 -10.23 6.24 0.71
N LYS A 505 -9.33 7.02 0.13
CA LYS A 505 -8.43 7.90 0.88
C LYS A 505 -8.53 9.32 0.37
N GLN A 506 -8.83 10.26 1.27
CA GLN A 506 -8.74 11.69 0.98
C GLN A 506 -7.28 12.12 0.94
N LEU A 507 -6.93 12.84 -0.12
CA LEU A 507 -5.67 13.55 -0.30
C LEU A 507 -5.90 15.02 0.01
N LYS A 508 -5.14 15.55 0.96
CA LYS A 508 -5.19 16.97 1.32
C LYS A 508 -4.44 17.79 0.28
N LEU A 509 -5.11 18.76 -0.34
CA LEU A 509 -4.51 19.70 -1.27
C LEU A 509 -4.35 21.05 -0.58
N VAL A 510 -3.15 21.61 -0.66
CA VAL A 510 -2.84 22.88 -0.02
C VAL A 510 -2.29 23.88 -1.01
N ARG A 511 -2.60 25.16 -0.80
CA ARG A 511 -1.96 26.27 -1.50
C ARG A 511 -0.44 26.20 -1.37
N PRO A 512 0.31 26.60 -2.42
CA PRO A 512 1.72 26.92 -2.30
C PRO A 512 1.96 27.87 -1.10
N PRO A 513 2.85 27.51 -0.17
CA PRO A 513 3.26 28.43 0.88
C PRO A 513 3.89 29.69 0.28
N LEU A 514 3.71 30.83 0.95
CA LEU A 514 4.21 32.11 0.52
C LEU A 514 5.49 32.48 1.29
N VAL A 515 6.60 32.66 0.57
CA VAL A 515 7.87 33.14 1.12
C VAL A 515 8.04 34.63 0.81
N LEU A 516 8.12 35.46 1.87
CA LEU A 516 8.22 36.92 1.80
C LEU A 516 9.67 37.39 2.02
N VAL A 517 10.39 37.67 0.94
CA VAL A 517 11.81 38.05 1.01
C VAL A 517 11.93 39.58 1.06
N HIS A 518 12.36 40.11 2.21
CA HIS A 518 12.51 41.56 2.38
C HIS A 518 13.71 42.13 1.59
N GLY A 519 13.78 43.46 1.46
CA GLY A 519 14.79 44.18 0.70
C GLY A 519 15.94 44.74 1.53
N ILE A 520 16.80 45.54 0.88
CA ILE A 520 17.90 46.29 1.51
C ILE A 520 17.35 47.32 2.51
N TRP A 521 18.08 47.53 3.63
CA TRP A 521 17.71 48.43 4.73
C TRP A 521 16.32 48.19 5.36
N SER A 522 15.78 46.99 5.16
CA SER A 522 14.54 46.52 5.76
C SER A 522 14.82 45.26 6.59
N SER A 523 13.78 44.57 7.00
CA SER A 523 13.86 43.31 7.75
C SER A 523 12.50 42.61 7.71
N ARG A 524 12.38 41.41 8.30
CA ARG A 524 11.09 40.70 8.37
C ARG A 524 9.95 41.55 8.96
N GLU A 525 10.28 42.51 9.81
CA GLU A 525 9.32 43.41 10.45
C GLU A 525 8.55 44.23 9.41
N MET A 526 9.04 44.45 8.19
CA MET A 526 8.22 45.15 7.18
C MET A 526 6.93 44.41 6.82
N TRP A 527 6.94 43.09 6.95
CA TRP A 527 5.80 42.21 6.71
C TRP A 527 4.92 42.05 7.95
N ASP A 528 5.55 42.10 9.13
CA ASP A 528 4.98 41.77 10.43
C ASP A 528 5.61 42.66 11.53
N LYS A 529 5.21 43.94 11.58
CA LYS A 529 5.81 44.96 12.49
C LYS A 529 5.39 44.75 13.94
N SER A 530 4.20 44.23 14.15
CA SER A 530 3.50 44.27 15.43
C SER A 530 2.67 43.01 15.71
N ASN A 531 2.71 42.02 14.82
CA ASN A 531 1.84 40.85 14.86
C ASN A 531 0.35 41.25 14.95
N THR A 532 0.02 42.39 14.33
CA THR A 532 -1.35 42.91 14.26
C THR A 532 -1.96 42.58 12.91
N ILE A 533 -3.29 42.67 12.88
CA ILE A 533 -4.06 42.37 11.69
C ILE A 533 -3.86 43.41 10.57
N ASP A 534 -3.33 44.60 10.89
CA ASP A 534 -3.15 45.72 9.97
C ASP A 534 -1.81 45.67 9.20
N ASP A 535 -0.85 44.86 9.67
CA ASP A 535 0.41 44.61 8.98
C ASP A 535 0.20 43.79 7.69
N PHE A 536 1.18 43.78 6.78
CA PHE A 536 1.01 43.16 5.47
C PHE A 536 0.64 41.68 5.54
N LYS A 537 1.32 40.92 6.41
CA LYS A 537 0.98 39.53 6.71
C LYS A 537 -0.48 39.40 7.18
N GLY A 538 -0.90 40.24 8.13
CA GLY A 538 -2.26 40.26 8.65
C GLY A 538 -3.31 40.51 7.56
N LYS A 539 -3.07 41.43 6.63
CA LYS A 539 -3.94 41.68 5.47
C LYS A 539 -4.10 40.46 4.57
N LEU A 540 -3.04 39.68 4.37
CA LEU A 540 -3.10 38.44 3.58
C LEU A 540 -3.89 37.36 4.33
N GLU A 541 -3.62 37.18 5.64
CA GLU A 541 -4.31 36.20 6.49
C GLU A 541 -5.81 36.49 6.67
N GLN A 542 -6.21 37.78 6.67
CA GLN A 542 -7.62 38.16 6.65
C GLN A 542 -8.35 37.71 5.38
N LYS A 543 -7.64 37.70 4.24
CA LYS A 543 -8.21 37.37 2.93
C LYS A 543 -8.21 35.87 2.66
N ILE A 544 -7.16 35.17 3.13
CA ILE A 544 -7.06 33.71 3.07
C ILE A 544 -6.67 33.20 4.46
N PRO A 545 -7.65 32.94 5.34
CA PRO A 545 -7.39 32.33 6.64
C PRO A 545 -6.60 31.02 6.53
N GLY A 546 -5.52 30.91 7.31
CA GLY A 546 -4.65 29.73 7.32
C GLY A 546 -3.63 29.67 6.18
N ILE A 547 -3.48 30.73 5.37
CA ILE A 547 -2.37 30.83 4.41
C ILE A 547 -1.02 30.68 5.14
N ARG A 548 -0.16 29.80 4.64
CA ARG A 548 1.16 29.54 5.23
C ARG A 548 2.16 30.57 4.72
N ILE A 549 2.67 31.42 5.60
CA ILE A 549 3.58 32.53 5.27
C ILE A 549 4.90 32.39 6.03
N PHE A 550 6.01 32.52 5.30
CA PHE A 550 7.37 32.43 5.82
C PHE A 550 8.17 33.68 5.43
N MET A 551 9.05 34.14 6.32
CA MET A 551 9.68 35.46 6.22
C MET A 551 11.17 35.36 6.58
N PRO A 552 12.05 35.03 5.62
CA PRO A 552 13.47 34.94 5.90
C PRO A 552 14.06 36.29 6.28
N ASN A 553 15.00 36.29 7.23
CA ASN A 553 15.68 37.50 7.72
C ASN A 553 17.20 37.32 7.60
N TYR A 554 17.88 38.27 6.97
CA TYR A 554 19.25 38.07 6.48
C TYR A 554 20.06 39.38 6.50
N PRO A 555 21.41 39.34 6.40
CA PRO A 555 22.26 40.54 6.41
C PRO A 555 22.15 41.29 5.07
N ASN A 556 21.04 42.00 4.90
CA ASN A 556 20.56 42.61 3.67
C ASN A 556 21.35 43.83 3.15
N THR A 557 22.42 44.23 3.82
CA THR A 557 23.36 45.23 3.29
C THR A 557 24.57 44.59 2.61
N SER A 558 24.72 43.27 2.76
CA SER A 558 25.80 42.47 2.15
C SER A 558 25.60 42.26 0.65
N HIS A 559 26.70 42.05 -0.07
CA HIS A 559 26.69 41.69 -1.50
C HIS A 559 25.67 40.59 -1.86
N PHE A 560 25.13 40.65 -3.07
CA PHE A 560 24.21 39.63 -3.59
C PHE A 560 24.86 38.24 -3.59
N SER A 561 26.16 38.15 -3.84
CA SER A 561 26.91 36.88 -3.78
C SER A 561 26.83 36.19 -2.41
N THR A 562 26.67 36.96 -1.33
CA THR A 562 26.47 36.46 0.04
C THR A 562 25.03 36.02 0.26
N ASN A 563 24.07 36.76 -0.31
CA ASN A 563 22.64 36.61 -0.03
C ASN A 563 21.86 35.84 -1.12
N LYS A 564 22.52 35.37 -2.19
CA LYS A 564 21.87 34.75 -3.37
C LYS A 564 20.99 33.53 -3.06
N ASN A 565 21.24 32.84 -1.94
CA ASN A 565 20.48 31.65 -1.54
C ASN A 565 19.40 31.96 -0.50
N VAL A 566 19.17 33.24 -0.13
CA VAL A 566 18.20 33.64 0.90
C VAL A 566 16.79 33.09 0.67
N PRO A 567 16.21 33.15 -0.55
CA PRO A 567 14.89 32.59 -0.82
C PRO A 567 14.80 31.08 -0.54
N TYR A 568 15.93 30.37 -0.62
CA TYR A 568 15.99 28.93 -0.52
C TYR A 568 16.41 28.43 0.86
N SER A 569 17.63 28.75 1.31
CA SER A 569 18.27 28.10 2.46
C SER A 569 18.42 28.97 3.71
N CYS A 570 17.95 30.22 3.69
CA CYS A 570 17.87 31.04 4.92
C CYS A 570 16.76 30.49 5.82
N PRO A 571 16.85 30.59 7.16
CA PRO A 571 15.70 30.33 8.02
C PRO A 571 14.49 31.16 7.56
N GLY A 572 13.33 30.53 7.38
CA GLY A 572 12.13 31.08 6.73
C GLY A 572 12.12 30.98 5.20
N GLY A 573 13.15 30.41 4.59
CA GLY A 573 13.22 30.10 3.14
C GLY A 573 12.65 28.71 2.81
N ILE A 574 12.60 28.38 1.53
CA ILE A 574 11.90 27.21 0.98
C ILE A 574 12.32 25.87 1.62
N VAL A 575 13.59 25.70 2.01
CA VAL A 575 14.05 24.47 2.70
C VAL A 575 13.31 24.27 4.03
N GLU A 576 13.19 25.31 4.85
CA GLU A 576 12.47 25.21 6.13
C GLU A 576 10.97 25.02 5.93
N VAL A 577 10.39 25.67 4.90
CA VAL A 577 8.99 25.45 4.50
C VAL A 577 8.72 23.98 4.22
N ARG A 578 9.58 23.36 3.40
CA ARG A 578 9.45 21.94 3.02
C ARG A 578 9.55 21.04 4.26
N GLU A 579 10.50 21.29 5.15
CA GLU A 579 10.64 20.51 6.39
C GLU A 579 9.44 20.67 7.33
N GLN A 580 8.86 21.87 7.45
CA GLN A 580 7.66 22.06 8.25
C GLN A 580 6.45 21.33 7.65
N LEU A 581 6.26 21.42 6.33
CA LEU A 581 5.15 20.72 5.66
C LEU A 581 5.29 19.20 5.73
N LYS A 582 6.52 18.69 5.67
CA LYS A 582 6.82 17.27 5.88
C LYS A 582 6.35 16.80 7.26
N GLN A 583 6.51 17.62 8.31
CA GLN A 583 5.98 17.32 9.65
C GLN A 583 4.44 17.36 9.69
N GLU A 584 3.81 18.19 8.86
CA GLU A 584 2.36 18.22 8.64
C GLU A 584 1.86 17.11 7.70
N LYS A 585 2.75 16.20 7.25
CA LYS A 585 2.49 15.14 6.27
C LYS A 585 2.02 15.66 4.91
N ILE A 586 2.57 16.78 4.44
CA ILE A 586 2.28 17.37 3.14
C ILE A 586 3.55 17.39 2.30
N ALA A 587 3.51 16.76 1.13
CA ALA A 587 4.59 16.85 0.14
C ALA A 587 4.62 18.24 -0.50
N MET A 588 5.81 18.73 -0.82
CA MET A 588 6.01 20.04 -1.45
C MET A 588 7.28 20.07 -2.28
N VAL A 589 7.16 20.52 -3.52
CA VAL A 589 8.31 20.81 -4.39
C VAL A 589 8.60 22.32 -4.42
N GLN A 590 7.59 23.15 -4.67
CA GLN A 590 7.74 24.58 -4.91
C GLN A 590 6.94 25.46 -3.95
N ALA A 591 7.42 26.70 -3.77
CA ALA A 591 6.71 27.76 -3.04
C ALA A 591 6.35 28.93 -3.97
N ASP A 592 5.39 29.75 -3.56
CA ASP A 592 5.23 31.09 -4.11
C ASP A 592 6.17 32.06 -3.37
N VAL A 593 6.83 32.94 -4.11
CA VAL A 593 7.79 33.91 -3.56
C VAL A 593 7.34 35.32 -3.88
N LEU A 594 7.20 36.16 -2.84
CA LEU A 594 7.08 37.60 -2.96
C LEU A 594 8.37 38.26 -2.48
N GLY A 595 9.17 38.75 -3.43
CA GLY A 595 10.40 39.47 -3.12
C GLY A 595 10.23 40.97 -3.23
N TYR A 596 10.54 41.71 -2.17
CA TYR A 596 10.54 43.17 -2.17
C TYR A 596 11.93 43.73 -2.42
N SER A 597 12.04 44.71 -3.31
CA SER A 597 13.28 45.43 -3.61
C SER A 597 14.42 44.44 -3.93
N MET A 598 15.53 44.49 -3.20
CA MET A 598 16.63 43.53 -3.32
C MET A 598 16.18 42.07 -3.16
N GLY A 599 15.17 41.77 -2.34
CA GLY A 599 14.64 40.43 -2.13
C GLY A 599 14.06 39.80 -3.40
N GLY A 600 13.44 40.60 -4.28
CA GLY A 600 12.97 40.12 -5.59
C GLY A 600 14.12 39.82 -6.53
N LEU A 601 15.21 40.60 -6.48
CA LEU A 601 16.42 40.32 -7.24
C LEU A 601 17.11 39.04 -6.78
N LEU A 602 17.24 38.83 -5.46
CA LEU A 602 17.80 37.60 -4.91
C LEU A 602 16.98 36.37 -5.30
N SER A 603 15.65 36.50 -5.31
CA SER A 603 14.72 35.45 -5.77
C SER A 603 14.90 35.14 -7.24
N ARG A 604 15.08 36.16 -8.08
CA ARG A 604 15.40 35.98 -9.51
C ARG A 604 16.79 35.37 -9.73
N ILE A 605 17.80 35.77 -8.96
CA ILE A 605 19.16 35.20 -9.01
C ILE A 605 19.12 33.71 -8.64
N TRP A 606 18.36 33.33 -7.61
CA TRP A 606 18.16 31.93 -7.26
C TRP A 606 17.49 31.15 -8.40
N ALA A 607 16.40 31.69 -8.97
CA ALA A 607 15.71 31.09 -10.11
C ALA A 607 16.59 30.97 -11.37
N GLY A 608 17.60 31.84 -11.50
CA GLY A 608 18.56 31.85 -12.60
C GLY A 608 19.83 31.02 -12.35
N ALA A 609 19.94 30.29 -11.23
CA ALA A 609 21.16 29.57 -10.88
C ALA A 609 21.47 28.35 -11.77
N GLY A 610 20.51 27.94 -12.61
CA GLY A 610 20.70 26.92 -13.64
C GLY A 610 20.57 25.48 -13.16
N LYS A 611 20.99 24.55 -14.04
CA LYS A 611 20.89 23.10 -13.79
C LYS A 611 21.78 22.68 -12.61
N ASP A 612 21.35 21.65 -11.88
CA ASP A 612 22.02 21.04 -10.73
C ASP A 612 22.09 21.95 -9.48
N ILE A 613 21.74 23.23 -9.60
CA ILE A 613 21.59 24.17 -8.48
C ILE A 613 20.13 24.51 -8.25
N TYR A 614 19.43 25.02 -9.27
CA TYR A 614 18.02 25.39 -9.17
C TYR A 614 17.11 24.24 -9.63
N THR A 615 17.34 23.70 -10.83
CA THR A 615 16.62 22.52 -11.34
C THR A 615 17.42 21.25 -11.04
N ARG A 616 16.89 20.41 -10.17
CA ARG A 616 17.57 19.25 -9.56
C ARG A 616 16.63 18.03 -9.58
N TYR A 617 17.16 16.83 -9.38
CA TYR A 617 16.32 15.63 -9.37
C TYR A 617 15.28 15.66 -8.25
N ASP A 618 15.66 16.13 -7.06
CA ASP A 618 14.77 16.25 -5.89
C ASP A 618 13.61 17.25 -6.06
N ASN A 619 13.63 18.08 -7.11
CA ASN A 619 12.51 18.95 -7.51
C ASN A 619 12.02 18.68 -8.94
N PHE A 620 12.21 17.45 -9.43
CA PHE A 620 11.78 17.00 -10.75
C PHE A 620 12.27 17.89 -11.91
N GLU A 621 13.49 18.41 -11.76
CA GLU A 621 14.12 19.38 -12.66
C GLU A 621 13.27 20.63 -12.94
N SER A 622 12.33 20.97 -12.04
CA SER A 622 11.34 22.04 -12.24
C SER A 622 11.65 23.32 -11.47
N GLY A 623 12.64 23.29 -10.57
CA GLY A 623 13.01 24.44 -9.74
C GLY A 623 12.20 24.55 -8.45
N ASP A 624 12.53 25.52 -7.61
CA ASP A 624 11.95 25.67 -6.26
C ASP A 624 10.82 26.71 -6.16
N ILE A 625 10.55 27.49 -7.21
CA ILE A 625 9.60 28.62 -7.18
C ILE A 625 8.50 28.39 -8.20
N ASN A 626 7.26 28.35 -7.72
CA ASN A 626 6.05 28.21 -8.53
C ASN A 626 5.70 29.57 -9.17
N LYS A 627 5.45 30.59 -8.35
CA LYS A 627 5.24 31.99 -8.77
C LYS A 627 6.27 32.91 -8.13
N LEU A 628 6.91 33.75 -8.94
CA LEU A 628 7.80 34.81 -8.48
C LEU A 628 7.14 36.17 -8.68
N ILE A 629 6.61 36.72 -7.59
CA ILE A 629 6.05 38.06 -7.55
C ILE A 629 7.14 38.99 -7.02
N THR A 630 7.41 40.07 -7.73
CA THR A 630 8.38 41.08 -7.30
C THR A 630 7.67 42.38 -6.97
N LEU A 631 8.01 42.98 -5.83
CA LEU A 631 7.47 44.26 -5.37
C LEU A 631 8.60 45.28 -5.40
N ASP A 632 8.47 46.30 -6.22
CA ASP A 632 9.43 47.41 -6.36
C ASP A 632 10.88 46.95 -6.60
N SER A 633 11.08 45.81 -7.26
CA SER A 633 12.41 45.19 -7.38
C SER A 633 13.17 45.75 -8.58
N PRO A 634 14.34 46.39 -8.39
CA PRO A 634 15.03 47.11 -9.48
C PRO A 634 15.82 46.15 -10.40
N HIS A 635 15.13 45.47 -11.31
CA HIS A 635 15.72 44.45 -12.17
C HIS A 635 16.81 44.97 -13.10
N TYR A 636 16.76 46.23 -13.53
CA TYR A 636 17.84 46.90 -14.28
C TYR A 636 18.73 47.80 -13.41
N GLY A 637 18.66 47.63 -12.08
CA GLY A 637 19.39 48.41 -11.10
C GLY A 637 18.69 49.70 -10.69
N SER A 638 19.25 50.35 -9.67
CA SER A 638 18.69 51.52 -9.00
C SER A 638 19.49 52.78 -9.37
N PHE A 639 18.79 53.81 -9.85
CA PHE A 639 19.42 55.13 -10.07
C PHE A 639 19.88 55.75 -8.73
N LEU A 640 19.20 55.44 -7.62
CA LEU A 640 19.62 55.90 -6.30
C LEU A 640 20.94 55.25 -5.88
N ALA A 641 21.15 53.97 -6.19
CA ALA A 641 22.43 53.30 -5.99
C ALA A 641 23.54 53.96 -6.82
N ASP A 642 23.29 54.27 -8.09
CA ASP A 642 24.25 54.97 -8.95
C ASP A 642 24.65 56.33 -8.37
N LEU A 643 23.66 57.17 -8.01
CA LEU A 643 23.91 58.49 -7.44
C LEU A 643 24.64 58.40 -6.09
N THR A 644 24.29 57.40 -5.27
CA THR A 644 24.93 57.14 -3.98
C THR A 644 26.41 56.78 -4.17
N VAL A 645 26.73 55.84 -5.06
CA VAL A 645 28.10 55.41 -5.32
C VAL A 645 28.91 56.53 -5.98
N GLN A 646 28.34 57.26 -6.94
CA GLN A 646 28.97 58.45 -7.53
C GLN A 646 29.29 59.49 -6.45
N CYS A 647 28.39 59.73 -5.49
CA CYS A 647 28.63 60.64 -4.38
C CYS A 647 29.75 60.15 -3.45
N ILE A 648 29.84 58.85 -3.18
CA ILE A 648 30.87 58.25 -2.31
C ILE A 648 32.26 58.30 -2.97
N LEU A 649 32.35 58.01 -4.27
CA LEU A 649 33.62 57.93 -5.00
C LEU A 649 34.06 59.28 -5.59
N GLY A 650 33.19 60.28 -5.60
CA GLY A 650 33.46 61.60 -6.16
C GLY A 650 34.49 62.42 -5.39
N PRO A 651 35.05 63.48 -6.02
CA PRO A 651 36.23 64.21 -5.55
C PRO A 651 36.00 65.14 -4.34
N PHE A 652 34.77 65.32 -3.85
CA PHE A 652 34.44 66.31 -2.81
C PHE A 652 34.36 65.69 -1.39
N SER A 653 35.51 65.55 -0.72
CA SER A 653 35.67 64.85 0.57
C SER A 653 34.94 65.46 1.78
N LEU A 654 34.92 66.79 1.94
CA LEU A 654 34.22 67.46 3.06
C LEU A 654 32.69 67.35 2.98
N LYS A 655 32.16 67.20 1.76
CA LYS A 655 30.73 67.07 1.46
C LYS A 655 30.24 65.62 1.53
N LYS A 656 31.12 64.66 1.22
CA LYS A 656 30.91 63.21 1.43
C LYS A 656 30.62 62.87 2.89
N GLY A 657 31.31 63.51 3.84
CA GLY A 657 31.06 63.29 5.27
C GLY A 657 29.63 63.65 5.71
N LEU A 658 29.06 64.71 5.14
CA LEU A 658 27.68 65.11 5.40
C LEU A 658 26.68 64.08 4.85
N PHE A 659 26.90 63.59 3.63
CA PHE A 659 26.07 62.55 3.03
C PHE A 659 26.09 61.25 3.83
N LEU A 660 27.28 60.73 4.16
CA LEU A 660 27.44 59.52 4.95
C LEU A 660 26.79 59.66 6.33
N LYS A 661 26.85 60.86 6.92
CA LYS A 661 26.15 61.17 8.17
C LYS A 661 24.63 61.10 7.98
N THR A 662 24.07 61.79 6.98
CA THR A 662 22.62 61.77 6.72
C THR A 662 22.10 60.35 6.48
N VAL A 663 22.78 59.59 5.63
CA VAL A 663 22.42 58.21 5.31
C VAL A 663 22.47 57.33 6.56
N LYS A 664 23.51 57.45 7.39
CA LYS A 664 23.61 56.72 8.66
C LYS A 664 22.52 57.11 9.65
N GLU A 665 22.21 58.40 9.77
CA GLU A 665 21.12 58.90 10.62
C GLU A 665 19.74 58.41 10.14
N SER A 666 19.60 58.14 8.84
CA SER A 666 18.43 57.52 8.22
C SER A 666 18.43 55.99 8.31
N GLY A 667 19.41 55.37 8.98
CA GLY A 667 19.46 53.91 9.18
C GLY A 667 19.95 53.11 7.97
N TYR A 668 20.49 53.78 6.94
CA TYR A 668 20.95 53.13 5.72
C TYR A 668 22.45 52.81 5.81
N ASP A 669 22.83 51.53 5.73
CA ASP A 669 24.23 51.11 5.67
C ASP A 669 24.71 50.91 4.23
N LEU A 670 25.78 51.60 3.86
CA LEU A 670 26.36 51.59 2.51
C LEU A 670 27.65 50.79 2.39
N ASN A 671 28.20 50.30 3.51
CA ASN A 671 29.58 49.80 3.55
C ASN A 671 29.70 48.29 3.31
N SER A 672 28.58 47.60 3.09
CA SER A 672 28.52 46.13 3.11
C SER A 672 28.36 45.50 1.72
N GLY A 673 28.25 46.31 0.66
CA GLY A 673 28.39 45.86 -0.73
C GLY A 673 27.11 45.81 -1.57
N ALA A 674 25.94 45.61 -0.97
CA ALA A 674 24.66 45.50 -1.70
C ALA A 674 24.36 46.72 -2.59
N VAL A 675 24.71 47.92 -2.13
CA VAL A 675 24.50 49.17 -2.87
C VAL A 675 25.33 49.20 -4.16
N TYR A 676 26.53 48.61 -4.17
CA TYR A 676 27.33 48.50 -5.38
C TYR A 676 26.75 47.49 -6.36
N ASP A 677 26.19 46.38 -5.84
CA ASP A 677 25.50 45.40 -6.68
C ASP A 677 24.21 45.95 -7.29
N LEU A 678 23.51 46.86 -6.59
CA LEU A 678 22.28 47.50 -7.07
C LEU A 678 22.50 48.56 -8.16
N MET A 679 23.74 48.98 -8.45
CA MET A 679 24.01 49.95 -9.51
C MET A 679 23.53 49.43 -10.87
N THR A 680 23.00 50.31 -11.72
CA THR A 680 22.57 49.95 -13.09
C THR A 680 23.72 49.43 -13.94
N SER A 681 24.94 49.88 -13.64
CA SER A 681 26.15 49.44 -14.33
C SER A 681 26.77 48.16 -13.78
N SER A 682 26.27 47.62 -12.65
CA SER A 682 26.92 46.52 -11.93
C SER A 682 27.00 45.25 -12.78
N TYR A 683 28.06 44.47 -12.57
CA TYR A 683 28.19 43.17 -13.23
C TYR A 683 27.03 42.25 -12.80
N THR A 684 26.69 42.25 -11.51
CA THR A 684 25.66 41.38 -10.93
C THR A 684 24.28 41.59 -11.55
N ILE A 685 23.86 42.85 -11.77
CA ILE A 685 22.58 43.16 -12.44
C ILE A 685 22.61 42.68 -13.89
N LYS A 686 23.69 42.95 -14.62
CA LYS A 686 23.83 42.53 -16.02
C LYS A 686 23.86 41.01 -16.18
N ASP A 687 24.53 40.32 -15.26
CA ASP A 687 24.62 38.85 -15.24
C ASP A 687 23.26 38.22 -14.97
N MET A 688 22.54 38.72 -13.96
CA MET A 688 21.15 38.30 -13.67
C MET A 688 20.22 38.50 -14.87
N ASN A 689 20.36 39.59 -15.63
CA ASN A 689 19.54 39.84 -16.82
C ASN A 689 19.93 39.00 -18.05
N ARG A 690 21.08 38.32 -18.02
CA ARG A 690 21.45 37.34 -19.05
C ARG A 690 20.99 35.94 -18.68
N ALA A 691 20.81 35.66 -17.39
CA ALA A 691 20.33 34.36 -16.92
C ALA A 691 18.88 34.13 -17.36
N ALA A 692 18.61 32.97 -17.94
CA ALA A 692 17.24 32.54 -18.21
C ALA A 692 16.59 32.07 -16.90
N THR A 693 15.33 32.46 -16.68
CA THR A 693 14.50 31.92 -15.60
C THR A 693 13.31 31.19 -16.21
N ILE A 694 12.86 30.11 -15.55
CA ILE A 694 11.73 29.27 -16.01
C ILE A 694 10.47 29.45 -15.13
N THR A 695 10.48 30.46 -14.25
CA THR A 695 9.42 30.75 -13.28
C THR A 695 8.29 31.58 -13.90
N ARG A 696 7.07 31.48 -13.34
CA ARG A 696 5.95 32.40 -13.63
C ARG A 696 6.19 33.72 -12.89
N ASN A 697 6.38 34.84 -13.61
CA ASN A 697 6.76 36.12 -13.01
C ASN A 697 5.70 37.21 -13.14
N HIS A 698 5.54 38.02 -12.09
CA HIS A 698 4.77 39.26 -12.11
C HIS A 698 5.52 40.38 -11.37
N ALA A 699 5.48 41.60 -11.90
CA ALA A 699 6.06 42.79 -11.25
C ALA A 699 4.98 43.71 -10.70
N ILE A 700 4.94 43.91 -9.39
CA ILE A 700 4.23 44.99 -8.73
C ILE A 700 5.20 46.17 -8.63
N ILE A 701 4.81 47.29 -9.21
CA ILE A 701 5.68 48.43 -9.51
C ILE A 701 5.16 49.67 -8.80
N GLY A 702 6.03 50.33 -8.04
CA GLY A 702 5.80 51.65 -7.47
C GLY A 702 6.04 52.74 -8.50
N ASN A 703 5.07 53.64 -8.63
CA ASN A 703 5.17 54.87 -9.38
C ASN A 703 4.69 56.06 -8.54
N TYR A 704 5.60 56.64 -7.77
CA TYR A 704 5.29 57.73 -6.85
C TYR A 704 5.20 59.06 -7.60
N ILE A 705 4.03 59.68 -7.54
CA ILE A 705 3.81 61.00 -8.13
C ILE A 705 4.31 62.09 -7.17
N VAL A 706 5.40 62.76 -7.52
CA VAL A 706 5.93 63.88 -6.72
C VAL A 706 5.13 65.16 -6.97
N PRO A 707 4.53 65.78 -5.92
CA PRO A 707 3.77 67.02 -6.07
C PRO A 707 4.57 68.13 -6.74
N TRP A 708 4.05 68.62 -7.88
CA TRP A 708 4.65 69.65 -8.73
C TRP A 708 6.09 69.36 -9.16
N GLY A 709 6.54 68.09 -9.11
CA GLY A 709 7.92 67.73 -9.41
C GLY A 709 8.93 68.30 -8.40
N ASN A 710 8.52 68.67 -7.19
CA ASN A 710 9.42 69.34 -6.26
C ASN A 710 9.88 68.39 -5.15
N LEU A 711 11.19 68.10 -5.14
CA LEU A 711 11.88 67.21 -4.18
C LEU A 711 11.68 67.59 -2.70
N ASN A 712 11.27 68.83 -2.41
CA ASN A 712 10.97 69.27 -1.05
C ASN A 712 9.68 68.66 -0.49
N PHE A 713 8.78 68.18 -1.35
CA PHE A 713 7.53 67.52 -0.92
C PHE A 713 7.68 66.01 -0.74
N ILE A 714 8.86 65.45 -0.99
CA ILE A 714 9.11 64.03 -0.74
C ILE A 714 9.26 63.81 0.78
N PRO A 715 8.38 63.03 1.41
CA PRO A 715 8.40 62.80 2.84
C PRO A 715 9.49 61.81 3.25
N GLY A 716 9.67 61.64 4.56
CA GLY A 716 10.51 60.59 5.13
C GLY A 716 12.01 60.76 4.90
N ASP A 717 12.74 59.72 5.27
CA ASP A 717 14.20 59.69 5.21
C ASP A 717 14.72 59.60 3.78
N ILE A 718 13.99 58.91 2.89
CA ILE A 718 14.33 58.86 1.47
C ILE A 718 14.35 60.26 0.84
N GLY A 719 13.39 61.12 1.17
CA GLY A 719 13.37 62.51 0.73
C GLY A 719 14.56 63.31 1.27
N LYS A 720 14.98 63.07 2.50
CA LYS A 720 16.19 63.71 3.06
C LYS A 720 17.44 63.31 2.28
N VAL A 721 17.61 62.01 1.99
CA VAL A 721 18.74 61.49 1.21
C VAL A 721 18.78 62.12 -0.18
N LEU A 722 17.65 62.16 -0.90
CA LEU A 722 17.56 62.75 -2.24
C LEU A 722 17.88 64.26 -2.25
N ARG A 723 17.39 65.01 -1.26
CA ARG A 723 17.72 66.44 -1.12
C ARG A 723 19.20 66.66 -0.81
N THR A 724 19.79 65.83 0.06
CA THR A 724 21.22 65.89 0.34
C THR A 724 22.04 65.60 -0.92
N LEU A 725 21.68 64.58 -1.71
CA LEU A 725 22.35 64.30 -3.00
C LEU A 725 22.30 65.50 -3.95
N ARG A 726 21.11 66.12 -4.11
CA ARG A 726 20.93 67.36 -4.89
C ARG A 726 21.86 68.47 -4.41
N ASP A 727 21.89 68.74 -3.10
CA ASP A 727 22.70 69.82 -2.51
C ASP A 727 24.21 69.56 -2.67
N LEU A 728 24.59 68.29 -2.86
CA LEU A 728 25.94 67.85 -3.19
C LEU A 728 26.25 67.78 -4.69
N ARG A 729 25.34 68.23 -5.55
CA ARG A 729 25.43 68.26 -7.02
C ARG A 729 25.30 66.89 -7.71
N TYR A 730 24.72 65.91 -7.03
CA TYR A 730 24.28 64.64 -7.62
C TYR A 730 22.75 64.72 -7.76
N ASP A 731 22.26 65.33 -8.83
CA ASP A 731 20.85 65.70 -8.97
C ASP A 731 19.94 64.49 -9.28
N PRO A 732 19.02 64.09 -8.39
CA PRO A 732 18.08 62.99 -8.66
C PRO A 732 16.86 63.44 -9.48
N SER A 733 16.69 64.74 -9.74
CA SER A 733 15.52 65.32 -10.41
C SER A 733 15.13 64.64 -11.73
N PRO A 734 16.07 64.25 -12.63
CA PRO A 734 15.73 63.59 -13.90
C PRO A 734 14.96 62.27 -13.73
N TYR A 735 15.15 61.58 -12.61
CA TYR A 735 14.55 60.27 -12.32
C TYR A 735 13.23 60.38 -11.52
N VAL A 736 13.08 61.46 -10.75
CA VAL A 736 12.04 61.59 -9.72
C VAL A 736 10.89 62.51 -10.14
N ILE A 737 11.17 63.54 -10.94
CA ILE A 737 10.18 64.57 -11.32
C ILE A 737 9.22 64.09 -12.41
N LYS A 738 9.61 63.07 -13.17
CA LYS A 738 8.83 62.60 -14.33
C LYS A 738 7.65 61.69 -13.98
N GLY A 739 7.48 61.29 -12.71
CA GLY A 739 6.42 60.34 -12.33
C GLY A 739 6.60 58.97 -13.01
N GLU A 740 7.85 58.50 -13.01
CA GLU A 740 8.28 57.22 -13.61
C GLU A 740 9.21 56.45 -12.66
N SER A 741 9.07 56.65 -11.35
CA SER A 741 9.86 55.93 -10.34
C SER A 741 9.16 55.87 -8.99
N ASP A 742 9.61 54.95 -8.15
CA ASP A 742 9.24 54.81 -6.74
C ASP A 742 10.19 55.58 -5.80
N LEU A 743 10.98 56.53 -6.34
CA LEU A 743 12.07 57.28 -5.70
C LEU A 743 13.41 56.54 -5.51
N VAL A 744 13.47 55.24 -5.82
CA VAL A 744 14.68 54.41 -5.72
C VAL A 744 15.06 53.82 -7.10
N ALA A 745 14.07 53.42 -7.88
CA ALA A 745 14.20 52.75 -9.16
C ALA A 745 13.13 53.22 -10.15
N SER A 746 13.47 53.25 -11.44
CA SER A 746 12.49 53.59 -12.48
C SER A 746 11.45 52.48 -12.64
N VAL A 747 10.25 52.85 -13.10
CA VAL A 747 9.17 51.91 -13.48
C VAL A 747 9.70 50.85 -14.47
N SER A 748 10.54 51.26 -15.43
CA SER A 748 11.17 50.33 -16.39
C SER A 748 12.13 49.34 -15.75
N SER A 749 12.93 49.79 -14.78
CA SER A 749 13.81 48.91 -14.01
C SER A 749 13.01 47.93 -13.16
N GLN A 750 11.93 48.38 -12.55
CA GLN A 750 11.04 47.54 -11.74
C GLN A 750 10.27 46.51 -12.57
N ALA A 751 9.87 46.87 -13.81
CA ALA A 751 9.20 45.94 -14.72
C ALA A 751 10.13 44.81 -15.21
N GLY A 752 11.45 45.06 -15.29
CA GLY A 752 12.42 44.06 -15.77
C GLY A 752 12.14 43.54 -17.17
N GLY A 753 11.43 44.33 -17.99
CA GLY A 753 11.03 43.97 -19.36
C GLY A 753 9.77 43.09 -19.47
N LEU A 754 9.11 42.75 -18.35
CA LEU A 754 7.86 41.99 -18.39
C LEU A 754 6.78 42.75 -19.18
N VAL A 755 5.91 42.01 -19.85
CA VAL A 755 4.75 42.58 -20.56
C VAL A 755 3.77 43.26 -19.60
N LEU A 756 2.94 44.16 -20.13
CA LEU A 756 1.98 44.92 -19.33
C LEU A 756 0.99 44.04 -18.56
N SER A 757 0.59 42.88 -19.09
CA SER A 757 -0.32 41.97 -18.38
C SER A 757 0.35 41.28 -17.18
N ALA A 758 1.68 41.16 -17.20
CA ALA A 758 2.50 40.63 -16.12
C ALA A 758 3.10 41.74 -15.22
N SER A 759 2.52 42.94 -15.25
CA SER A 759 2.95 44.09 -14.45
C SER A 759 1.75 44.86 -13.88
N SER A 760 1.81 45.25 -12.61
CA SER A 760 0.80 46.06 -11.93
C SER A 760 1.44 47.32 -11.33
N VAL A 761 0.96 48.50 -11.70
CA VAL A 761 1.54 49.78 -11.26
C VAL A 761 0.67 50.43 -10.19
N PHE A 762 1.27 50.84 -9.07
CA PHE A 762 0.61 51.50 -7.94
C PHE A 762 1.29 52.82 -7.59
N ASN A 763 0.54 53.78 -7.06
CA ASN A 763 1.08 55.07 -6.65
C ASN A 763 1.58 55.01 -5.21
N HIS A 764 2.78 54.46 -5.01
CA HIS A 764 3.47 54.42 -3.72
C HIS A 764 4.98 54.66 -3.88
N GLN A 765 5.62 55.07 -2.78
CA GLN A 765 7.07 55.17 -2.69
C GLN A 765 7.67 53.82 -2.31
N HIS A 766 8.90 53.54 -2.75
CA HIS A 766 9.58 52.26 -2.52
C HIS A 766 9.49 51.78 -1.06
N VAL A 767 9.77 52.68 -0.11
CA VAL A 767 9.81 52.39 1.33
C VAL A 767 8.44 52.24 2.02
N ASP A 768 7.34 52.32 1.27
CA ASP A 768 5.96 52.25 1.78
C ASP A 768 5.04 51.53 0.78
N SER A 769 5.35 50.26 0.53
CA SER A 769 4.79 49.44 -0.55
C SER A 769 3.79 48.37 -0.09
N THR A 770 3.44 48.33 1.19
CA THR A 770 2.60 47.29 1.81
C THR A 770 1.14 47.74 2.03
N SER A 771 0.62 48.52 1.07
CA SER A 771 -0.75 49.04 1.09
C SER A 771 -1.80 47.94 0.94
N GLU A 772 -3.06 48.27 1.25
CA GLU A 772 -4.20 47.36 1.06
C GLU A 772 -4.39 46.98 -0.42
N GLU A 773 -4.14 47.92 -1.33
CA GLU A 773 -4.23 47.70 -2.78
C GLU A 773 -3.19 46.69 -3.27
N VAL A 774 -1.95 46.78 -2.76
CA VAL A 774 -0.89 45.82 -3.05
C VAL A 774 -1.23 44.45 -2.47
N ALA A 775 -1.75 44.39 -1.24
CA ALA A 775 -2.19 43.13 -0.64
C ALA A 775 -3.30 42.45 -1.47
N ASN A 776 -4.28 43.22 -1.95
CA ASN A 776 -5.32 42.71 -2.84
C ASN A 776 -4.75 42.15 -4.15
N LYS A 777 -3.78 42.85 -4.77
CA LYS A 777 -3.12 42.35 -5.98
C LYS A 777 -2.31 41.08 -5.71
N VAL A 778 -1.63 40.97 -4.58
CA VAL A 778 -0.93 39.73 -4.20
C VAL A 778 -1.93 38.57 -4.09
N ILE A 779 -3.06 38.75 -3.41
CA ILE A 779 -4.10 37.70 -3.34
C ILE A 779 -4.64 37.32 -4.72
N GLU A 780 -4.90 38.31 -5.59
CA GLU A 780 -5.31 38.05 -6.97
C GLU A 780 -4.30 37.17 -7.72
N LEU A 781 -3.00 37.45 -7.57
CA LEU A 781 -1.92 36.69 -8.21
C LEU A 781 -1.77 35.27 -7.63
N LEU A 782 -1.93 35.11 -6.31
CA LEU A 782 -1.92 33.79 -5.66
C LEU A 782 -3.13 32.94 -6.10
N ASN A 783 -4.29 33.57 -6.34
CA ASN A 783 -5.51 32.93 -6.86
C ASN A 783 -5.55 32.81 -8.39
N ALA A 784 -4.59 33.38 -9.11
CA ALA A 784 -4.61 33.38 -10.56
C ALA A 784 -4.13 32.05 -11.12
N ASP A 785 -4.81 31.61 -12.18
CA ASP A 785 -4.41 30.51 -13.03
C ASP A 785 -3.73 31.03 -14.31
N ASP A 786 -3.26 30.11 -15.13
CA ASP A 786 -2.62 30.43 -16.41
C ASP A 786 -3.58 31.09 -17.43
N SER A 787 -4.90 30.96 -17.27
CA SER A 787 -5.87 31.56 -18.20
C SER A 787 -5.98 33.08 -18.09
N LYS A 788 -5.64 33.67 -16.93
CA LYS A 788 -5.73 35.12 -16.68
C LYS A 788 -4.59 35.93 -17.33
N ALA A 789 -3.59 35.27 -17.91
CA ALA A 789 -2.42 35.91 -18.55
C ALA A 789 -1.69 36.95 -17.66
N LEU A 790 -1.78 36.78 -16.33
CA LEU A 790 -1.16 37.65 -15.34
C LEU A 790 0.31 37.34 -15.10
N PHE A 791 0.84 36.23 -15.63
CA PHE A 791 2.23 35.86 -15.46
C PHE A 791 2.92 35.73 -16.81
N GLN A 792 4.22 36.03 -16.83
CA GLN A 792 5.10 35.73 -17.95
C GLN A 792 6.17 34.74 -17.51
N ASN A 793 6.35 33.68 -18.32
CA ASN A 793 7.40 32.70 -18.11
C ASN A 793 8.77 33.31 -18.40
N GLY A 794 9.60 33.36 -17.37
CA GLY A 794 10.91 33.98 -17.40
C GLY A 794 10.90 35.51 -17.48
N PHE A 795 11.99 36.13 -17.01
CA PHE A 795 12.28 37.52 -17.35
C PHE A 795 12.95 37.59 -18.73
N PRO A 796 12.62 38.59 -19.57
CA PRO A 796 13.30 38.76 -20.85
C PRO A 796 14.80 39.05 -20.68
N GLN A 797 15.60 38.49 -21.58
CA GLN A 797 17.02 38.82 -21.66
C GLN A 797 17.22 40.22 -22.25
N GLU A 798 18.17 40.98 -21.70
CA GLU A 798 18.54 42.30 -22.23
C GLU A 798 18.92 42.20 -23.73
N GLY A 799 18.18 42.93 -24.58
CA GLY A 799 18.38 42.98 -26.04
C GLY A 799 17.32 42.26 -26.89
N GLY A 800 16.35 41.57 -26.27
CA GLY A 800 15.30 40.82 -26.98
C GLY A 800 13.92 41.49 -27.09
N GLY A 801 13.67 42.58 -26.35
CA GLY A 801 12.38 43.29 -26.34
C GLY A 801 12.49 44.68 -26.95
N GLY A 802 11.79 44.93 -28.05
CA GLY A 802 11.62 46.28 -28.57
C GLY A 802 10.65 47.07 -27.70
N PHE A 803 11.16 48.10 -27.02
CA PHE A 803 10.42 49.28 -26.61
C PHE A 803 11.15 50.52 -27.13
#